data_AF-A0A9J8CN72-F1
#
_entry.id   AF-A0A9J8CN72-F1
#
_cell.length_a   1.000
_cell.length_b   1.000
_cell.length_c   1.000
_cell.angle_alpha   90.00
_cell.angle_beta   90.00
_cell.angle_gamma   90.00
#
_symmetry.space_group_name_H-M   'P 1'
#
loop_
_entity.id
_entity.type
_entity.pdbx_description
1 polymer ?
#
loop_
_entity_poly.entity_id
_entity_poly.type
_entity_poly.pdbx_seq_one_letter_code
_entity_poly.pdbx_strand_id
1 'polypeptide(L)'
;MKISRKCIQPQAVEISLFLQIWGNVRLSPPLDIQLETVNCTAFSVRWKMPRRHVSTITGYKDVVIGNLKVATLYRVSVGAYGWAGEGRPSMPRDISTGSLEKCMPPAPPTQPKVVPVSDTELALSWQHGESEGSAPVLYFLVAYIRPEMDTEWMYIREPVESNSMVLKGLIPETEYQFVIRAVNAHGISPPSAINNPVRTLGELQCGSGDYDVYISNSDSKDEDGFEIDDSDYDVFIEEVSHLLFTEKRENLKNSKQLFFFLQIMCSAPTTPPPVVPSPSPSVTPWKGERPRVYDVPCDETVCPPDSFCINDYDTGGSRCHCNLGRQGDFCSEGEFFYGYSHMTFEPLKNSYQSFQISLEFKAEAEDGLLLYCGENEHGRGDFTSLALVRGKLHYRFNCGTGAAQIVSDSSIVIGQWHRVTIFRDGMNGWLRLDNDTPVSGRSQGQYTKITFRTPLFLGGAPNAYWLVRAVGTNRGFQGCMQSLTVNSKAIDIRPWPKGNALSGADIGECSNSVCEKVTCANGGICFANRADGFICLCPLGYKGFLCEESFLLSLPQFNESMYSYASAPWPQPSHNYLSFMEFEMTFQPTNPDGTLLYTDDAASRDFLSISLVGGYVEFRFDCGSGATVIRWSAVATDVWHELRVSRTAKNGILQVDNQRPVEGMAEGAFTQIKCSSPLYIGGVPNYDITKTSAGALRPFSGTVQKITLNDRTIELNPGQAFGVNVLNADHPCVENPCANGGTCRPKWDGYDCDCTLGYDGKHCQKECGNYCLNTVTESIEIPQFTGRSYLTYDNRDILKRVSGSRTNMFMRFKSTSKDGLLLWRGDSPMRANSDYLSLGLQDGALIFSYNLGSGAATVVINGTFSDGKWHRVKAVRDGQSGKLTVDDYGAKTGRSPGKMRQLNINGDLYIGGMKEIALHTNRQYMRGLVGCISHFTLATDYHLSLVDDAADGKNINTCTN
;
A
#
# COMPACT_ATOMS: atom_id res chain seq x y z
N MET A 1 22.00 10.06 -31.47
CA MET A 1 22.24 8.78 -32.16
C MET A 1 21.30 8.74 -33.36
N LYS A 2 21.78 8.38 -34.55
CA LYS A 2 20.98 8.39 -35.79
C LYS A 2 20.62 6.95 -36.16
N ILE A 3 19.34 6.67 -36.35
CA ILE A 3 18.83 5.35 -36.74
C ILE A 3 18.31 5.45 -38.17
N SER A 4 18.79 4.58 -39.05
CA SER A 4 18.30 4.45 -40.42
C SER A 4 17.63 3.09 -40.60
N ARG A 5 16.36 3.08 -41.05
CA ARG A 5 15.61 1.87 -41.40
C ARG A 5 15.49 1.77 -42.92
N LYS A 6 15.85 0.62 -43.51
CA LYS A 6 15.76 0.39 -44.97
C LYS A 6 15.24 -1.02 -45.26
N CYS A 7 14.15 -1.14 -46.02
CA CYS A 7 13.70 -2.44 -46.50
C CYS A 7 14.64 -2.94 -47.60
N ILE A 8 15.23 -4.14 -47.44
CA ILE A 8 16.06 -4.77 -48.48
C ILE A 8 15.25 -5.84 -49.23
N GLN A 9 14.41 -6.60 -48.52
CA GLN A 9 13.65 -7.72 -49.06
C GLN A 9 12.26 -7.81 -48.37
N PRO A 10 11.27 -8.52 -48.96
CA PRO A 10 9.93 -8.64 -48.40
C PRO A 10 9.86 -9.28 -47.00
N GLN A 11 10.95 -9.90 -46.52
CA GLN A 11 11.04 -10.53 -45.20
C GLN A 11 12.20 -10.01 -44.33
N ALA A 12 12.98 -9.01 -44.79
CA ALA A 12 14.15 -8.51 -44.07
C ALA A 12 14.29 -6.98 -44.09
N VAL A 13 14.35 -6.38 -42.90
CA VAL A 13 14.54 -4.93 -42.70
C VAL A 13 15.92 -4.64 -42.14
N GLU A 14 16.69 -3.78 -42.82
CA GLU A 14 17.99 -3.34 -42.35
C GLU A 14 17.85 -2.14 -41.39
N ILE A 15 18.57 -2.22 -40.27
CA ILE A 15 18.65 -1.17 -39.27
C ILE A 15 20.14 -0.81 -39.08
N SER A 16 20.49 0.42 -39.45
CA SER A 16 21.84 0.96 -39.25
C SER A 16 21.84 1.98 -38.13
N LEU A 17 22.69 1.75 -37.13
CA LEU A 17 22.84 2.60 -35.95
C LEU A 17 24.12 3.43 -36.04
N PHE A 18 24.00 4.75 -36.00
CA PHE A 18 25.14 5.68 -36.06
C PHE A 18 25.30 6.49 -34.78
N LEU A 19 26.48 6.40 -34.17
CA LEU A 19 26.84 7.07 -32.92
C LEU A 19 27.78 8.26 -33.14
N GLN A 20 27.43 9.41 -32.57
CA GLN A 20 28.22 10.63 -32.69
C GLN A 20 29.42 10.59 -31.75
N ILE A 21 30.63 10.81 -32.28
CA ILE A 21 31.86 10.88 -31.50
C ILE A 21 32.67 12.11 -31.92
N TRP A 22 33.20 12.80 -30.91
CA TRP A 22 34.01 14.00 -31.07
C TRP A 22 35.48 13.60 -31.25
N GLY A 23 36.01 13.79 -32.46
CA GLY A 23 37.40 13.47 -32.79
C GLY A 23 37.72 13.69 -34.28
N ASN A 24 38.98 14.02 -34.57
CA ASN A 24 39.45 14.42 -35.90
C ASN A 24 39.86 13.24 -36.81
N VAL A 25 39.46 12.01 -36.49
CA VAL A 25 39.90 10.78 -37.19
C VAL A 25 38.71 9.89 -37.51
N ARG A 26 38.69 9.26 -38.70
CA ARG A 26 37.71 8.22 -39.03
C ARG A 26 37.92 6.99 -38.14
N LEU A 27 36.90 6.68 -37.34
CA LEU A 27 36.94 5.58 -36.38
C LEU A 27 36.80 4.22 -37.05
N SER A 28 37.45 3.21 -36.45
CA SER A 28 37.26 1.80 -36.79
C SER A 28 35.87 1.29 -36.35
N PRO A 29 35.32 0.25 -37.02
CA PRO A 29 33.98 -0.26 -36.71
C PRO A 29 33.82 -0.71 -35.25
N PRO A 30 32.63 -0.54 -34.65
CA PRO A 30 32.24 -1.18 -33.40
C PRO A 30 32.48 -2.70 -33.40
N LEU A 31 32.91 -3.22 -32.25
CA LEU A 31 33.24 -4.64 -32.03
C LEU A 31 32.24 -5.28 -31.06
N ASP A 32 32.23 -6.62 -31.04
CA ASP A 32 31.44 -7.42 -30.09
C ASP A 32 29.96 -7.01 -30.03
N ILE A 33 29.32 -7.02 -31.20
CA ILE A 33 27.89 -6.72 -31.34
C ILE A 33 27.07 -7.95 -30.94
N GLN A 34 26.30 -7.76 -29.90
CA GLN A 34 25.36 -8.72 -29.32
C GLN A 34 23.95 -8.18 -29.58
N LEU A 35 23.07 -9.08 -30.04
CA LEU A 35 21.66 -8.79 -30.29
C LEU A 35 20.82 -9.73 -29.41
N GLU A 36 19.82 -9.19 -28.74
CA GLU A 36 18.95 -9.98 -27.84
C GLU A 36 17.49 -9.53 -28.00
N THR A 37 16.59 -10.47 -28.27
CA THR A 37 15.16 -10.19 -28.44
C THR A 37 14.56 -9.82 -27.08
N VAL A 38 14.05 -8.60 -26.94
CA VAL A 38 13.53 -8.07 -25.67
C VAL A 38 12.06 -8.44 -25.50
N ASN A 39 11.26 -8.27 -26.56
CA ASN A 39 9.85 -8.66 -26.59
C ASN A 39 9.34 -8.87 -28.03
N CYS A 40 8.02 -8.93 -28.22
CA CYS A 40 7.39 -9.12 -29.52
C CYS A 40 7.66 -8.01 -30.54
N THR A 41 7.97 -6.78 -30.12
CA THR A 41 8.16 -5.60 -30.99
C THR A 41 9.49 -4.87 -30.76
N ALA A 42 10.41 -5.48 -30.00
CA ALA A 42 11.69 -4.87 -29.66
C ALA A 42 12.84 -5.88 -29.50
N PHE A 43 14.06 -5.43 -29.83
CA PHE A 43 15.31 -6.09 -29.47
C PHE A 43 16.34 -5.08 -28.97
N SER A 44 17.28 -5.55 -28.16
CA SER A 44 18.44 -4.77 -27.72
C SER A 44 19.63 -4.99 -28.65
N VAL A 45 20.43 -3.95 -28.81
CA VAL A 45 21.70 -3.97 -29.55
C VAL A 45 22.77 -3.48 -28.58
N ARG A 46 23.74 -4.35 -28.27
CA ARG A 46 24.86 -4.04 -27.37
C ARG A 46 26.18 -4.19 -28.13
N TRP A 47 27.11 -3.26 -27.96
CA TRP A 47 28.42 -3.29 -28.64
C TRP A 47 29.53 -2.64 -27.80
N LYS A 48 30.77 -2.80 -28.26
CA LYS A 48 31.98 -2.30 -27.61
C LYS A 48 32.82 -1.47 -28.59
N MET A 49 33.33 -0.32 -28.15
CA MET A 49 34.14 0.54 -29.02
C MET A 49 35.61 0.09 -29.07
N PRO A 50 36.27 0.14 -30.24
CA PRO A 50 37.70 -0.16 -30.35
C PRO A 50 38.55 0.82 -29.54
N ARG A 51 39.60 0.30 -28.86
CA ARG A 51 40.56 1.16 -28.14
C ARG A 51 41.57 1.77 -29.12
N ARG A 52 41.81 3.09 -29.02
CA ARG A 52 43.16 3.66 -29.24
C ARG A 52 43.38 4.96 -28.44
N HIS A 53 44.44 4.91 -27.63
CA HIS A 53 45.14 5.96 -26.88
C HIS A 53 44.35 7.08 -26.14
N VAL A 54 44.49 7.01 -24.81
CA VAL A 54 44.25 8.03 -23.77
C VAL A 54 42.78 8.26 -23.35
N SER A 55 42.55 8.09 -22.02
CA SER A 55 41.35 8.40 -21.21
C SER A 55 39.99 7.80 -21.62
N THR A 56 39.66 6.70 -20.93
CA THR A 56 38.30 6.35 -20.42
C THR A 56 37.07 6.56 -21.32
N ILE A 57 36.66 5.49 -22.01
CA ILE A 57 35.40 4.74 -21.78
C ILE A 57 35.63 3.32 -22.32
N THR A 58 35.48 2.28 -21.47
CA THR A 58 35.50 0.87 -21.91
C THR A 58 34.40 0.04 -21.25
N GLY A 59 33.17 0.57 -21.25
CA GLY A 59 31.95 -0.21 -21.02
C GLY A 59 31.34 -0.67 -22.35
N TYR A 60 30.42 -1.63 -22.30
CA TYR A 60 29.48 -1.82 -23.41
C TYR A 60 28.57 -0.59 -23.54
N LYS A 61 28.08 -0.34 -24.74
CA LYS A 61 26.96 0.55 -24.99
C LYS A 61 25.81 -0.28 -25.53
N ASP A 62 24.62 -0.02 -25.02
CA ASP A 62 23.39 -0.70 -25.38
C ASP A 62 22.31 0.30 -25.82
N VAL A 63 21.38 -0.18 -26.65
CA VAL A 63 20.15 0.54 -27.01
C VAL A 63 19.04 -0.49 -27.24
N VAL A 64 17.82 -0.19 -26.79
CA VAL A 64 16.63 -0.98 -27.14
C VAL A 64 15.94 -0.33 -28.34
N ILE A 65 15.67 -1.12 -29.38
CA ILE A 65 14.95 -0.67 -30.57
C ILE A 65 13.53 -1.22 -30.51
N GLY A 66 12.57 -0.35 -30.16
CA GLY A 66 11.14 -0.68 -30.16
C GLY A 66 10.42 -0.32 -31.47
N ASN A 67 9.09 -0.50 -31.44
CA ASN A 67 8.18 -0.25 -32.56
C ASN A 67 8.64 -0.97 -33.85
N LEU A 68 8.95 -2.26 -33.69
CA LEU A 68 9.28 -3.20 -34.76
C LEU A 68 8.10 -4.14 -35.01
N LYS A 69 7.92 -4.56 -36.26
CA LYS A 69 6.94 -5.58 -36.63
C LYS A 69 7.30 -6.92 -35.98
N VAL A 70 6.29 -7.60 -35.43
CA VAL A 70 6.38 -8.92 -34.79
C VAL A 70 6.84 -9.99 -35.79
N ALA A 71 7.47 -11.07 -35.30
CA ALA A 71 7.96 -12.21 -36.08
C ALA A 71 8.76 -11.86 -37.37
N THR A 72 9.39 -10.68 -37.40
CA THR A 72 10.10 -10.16 -38.57
C THR A 72 11.59 -10.28 -38.37
N LEU A 73 12.32 -10.66 -39.43
CA LEU A 73 13.79 -10.72 -39.42
C LEU A 73 14.36 -9.32 -39.69
N TYR A 74 15.29 -8.91 -38.84
CA TYR A 74 16.02 -7.66 -38.92
C TYR A 74 17.51 -7.93 -39.09
N ARG A 75 18.16 -7.06 -39.87
CA ARG A 75 19.59 -7.09 -40.12
C ARG A 75 20.22 -5.82 -39.58
N VAL A 76 21.05 -5.93 -38.55
CA VAL A 76 21.53 -4.81 -37.75
C VAL A 76 23.01 -4.57 -37.98
N SER A 77 23.39 -3.33 -38.29
CA SER A 77 24.79 -2.89 -38.29
C SER A 77 24.98 -1.64 -37.43
N VAL A 78 26.18 -1.50 -36.84
CA VAL A 78 26.52 -0.36 -35.97
C VAL A 78 27.74 0.36 -36.55
N GLY A 79 27.66 1.68 -36.67
CA GLY A 79 28.71 2.56 -37.13
C GLY A 79 28.91 3.76 -36.20
N ALA A 80 30.01 4.47 -36.37
CA ALA A 80 30.29 5.73 -35.69
C ALA A 80 30.41 6.87 -36.71
N TYR A 81 30.02 8.08 -36.34
CA TYR A 81 30.20 9.29 -37.15
C TYR A 81 30.80 10.41 -36.32
N GLY A 82 31.58 11.26 -36.97
CA GLY A 82 32.20 12.44 -36.35
C GLY A 82 32.49 13.51 -37.39
N TRP A 83 33.32 14.49 -37.03
CA TRP A 83 33.64 15.62 -37.92
C TRP A 83 34.30 15.17 -39.24
N ALA A 84 35.02 14.05 -39.24
CA ALA A 84 35.64 13.43 -40.42
C ALA A 84 34.67 12.57 -41.29
N GLY A 85 33.37 12.62 -41.01
CA GLY A 85 32.30 11.87 -41.68
C GLY A 85 31.91 10.56 -40.98
N GLU A 86 31.07 9.78 -41.64
CA GLU A 86 30.65 8.45 -41.20
C GLU A 86 31.81 7.44 -41.36
N GLY A 87 32.13 6.71 -40.29
CA GLY A 87 33.09 5.60 -40.28
C GLY A 87 32.48 4.32 -40.87
N ARG A 88 33.32 3.31 -41.14
CA ARG A 88 32.83 2.04 -41.67
C ARG A 88 31.92 1.35 -40.64
N PRO A 89 30.70 0.90 -41.02
CA PRO A 89 29.86 0.12 -40.13
C PRO A 89 30.46 -1.27 -39.87
N SER A 90 29.96 -1.92 -38.84
CA SER A 90 30.26 -3.31 -38.51
C SER A 90 29.78 -4.28 -39.59
N MET A 91 30.23 -5.54 -39.51
CA MET A 91 29.53 -6.63 -40.16
C MET A 91 28.09 -6.69 -39.64
N PRO A 92 27.08 -6.87 -40.50
CA PRO A 92 25.69 -6.96 -40.07
C PRO A 92 25.43 -8.27 -39.31
N ARG A 93 24.51 -8.22 -38.35
CA ARG A 93 24.03 -9.35 -37.55
C ARG A 93 22.53 -9.47 -37.71
N ASP A 94 22.03 -10.70 -37.85
CA ASP A 94 20.61 -10.96 -38.08
C ASP A 94 19.93 -11.33 -36.74
N ILE A 95 18.70 -10.83 -36.51
CA ILE A 95 17.87 -11.09 -35.32
C ILE A 95 16.38 -11.06 -35.70
N SER A 96 15.55 -11.89 -35.06
CA SER A 96 14.09 -11.79 -35.17
C SER A 96 13.47 -11.20 -33.90
N THR A 97 12.43 -10.41 -34.06
CA THR A 97 11.45 -10.17 -32.97
C THR A 97 10.71 -11.47 -32.59
N GLY A 98 9.97 -11.47 -31.48
CA GLY A 98 9.27 -12.66 -30.97
C GLY A 98 8.44 -13.44 -32.01
N SER A 99 8.41 -14.76 -31.90
CA SER A 99 7.75 -15.69 -32.84
C SER A 99 6.22 -15.63 -32.78
N LEU A 100 5.55 -16.03 -33.88
CA LEU A 100 4.08 -16.00 -34.02
C LEU A 100 3.35 -16.75 -32.90
N GLU A 101 3.85 -17.90 -32.47
CA GLU A 101 3.23 -18.74 -31.43
C GLU A 101 3.30 -18.13 -30.01
N LYS A 102 4.16 -17.12 -29.80
CA LYS A 102 4.47 -16.56 -28.47
C LYS A 102 3.92 -15.14 -28.26
N CYS A 103 3.23 -14.59 -29.25
CA CYS A 103 2.86 -13.18 -29.33
C CYS A 103 1.47 -12.98 -29.97
N MET A 104 0.48 -13.83 -29.65
CA MET A 104 -0.88 -13.66 -30.17
C MET A 104 -1.70 -12.66 -29.34
N PRO A 105 -2.29 -11.62 -29.96
CA PRO A 105 -3.34 -10.81 -29.34
C PRO A 105 -4.66 -11.61 -29.25
N PRO A 106 -5.69 -11.09 -28.56
CA PRO A 106 -6.97 -11.79 -28.43
C PRO A 106 -7.74 -11.85 -29.75
N ALA A 107 -8.66 -12.82 -29.84
CA ALA A 107 -9.73 -12.84 -30.82
C ALA A 107 -10.69 -11.65 -30.63
N PRO A 108 -11.43 -11.22 -31.67
CA PRO A 108 -12.43 -10.17 -31.52
C PRO A 108 -13.51 -10.57 -30.49
N PRO A 109 -13.93 -9.66 -29.59
CA PRO A 109 -15.09 -9.85 -28.71
C PRO A 109 -16.38 -10.11 -29.51
N THR A 110 -17.40 -10.63 -28.83
CA THR A 110 -18.73 -10.80 -29.44
C THR A 110 -19.34 -9.44 -29.81
N GLN A 111 -20.33 -9.46 -30.71
CA GLN A 111 -21.14 -8.28 -31.03
C GLN A 111 -21.73 -7.67 -29.73
N PRO A 112 -21.63 -6.34 -29.51
CA PRO A 112 -22.23 -5.71 -28.34
C PRO A 112 -23.75 -5.84 -28.36
N LYS A 113 -24.33 -6.15 -27.20
CA LYS A 113 -25.73 -5.91 -26.90
C LYS A 113 -25.84 -4.52 -26.27
N VAL A 114 -26.74 -3.70 -26.79
CA VAL A 114 -26.90 -2.30 -26.36
C VAL A 114 -28.37 -2.05 -26.05
N VAL A 115 -28.64 -1.42 -24.90
CA VAL A 115 -29.99 -1.15 -24.39
C VAL A 115 -30.05 0.31 -23.91
N PRO A 116 -31.09 1.08 -24.26
CA PRO A 116 -31.26 2.43 -23.73
C PRO A 116 -31.70 2.41 -22.26
N VAL A 117 -31.03 3.21 -21.44
CA VAL A 117 -31.28 3.32 -19.99
C VAL A 117 -32.04 4.61 -19.69
N SER A 118 -31.65 5.72 -20.32
CA SER A 118 -32.31 7.01 -20.19
C SER A 118 -32.24 7.80 -21.51
N ASP A 119 -32.56 9.09 -21.48
CA ASP A 119 -32.40 10.01 -22.61
C ASP A 119 -30.93 10.33 -22.91
N THR A 120 -30.02 10.12 -21.96
CA THR A 120 -28.60 10.45 -22.09
C THR A 120 -27.66 9.26 -21.81
N GLU A 121 -28.20 8.05 -21.65
CA GLU A 121 -27.43 6.86 -21.23
C GLU A 121 -27.82 5.58 -22.02
N LEU A 122 -26.82 4.81 -22.43
CA LEU A 122 -26.95 3.47 -23.03
C LEU A 122 -26.10 2.48 -22.22
N ALA A 123 -26.67 1.32 -21.90
CA ALA A 123 -25.94 0.19 -21.33
C ALA A 123 -25.43 -0.74 -22.43
N LEU A 124 -24.18 -1.19 -22.32
CA LEU A 124 -23.51 -2.09 -23.25
C LEU A 124 -23.04 -3.35 -22.54
N SER A 125 -23.13 -4.50 -23.21
CA SER A 125 -22.53 -5.76 -22.76
C SER A 125 -22.02 -6.61 -23.92
N TRP A 126 -20.93 -7.35 -23.67
CA TRP A 126 -20.29 -8.26 -24.63
C TRP A 126 -19.72 -9.48 -23.90
N GLN A 127 -19.01 -10.34 -24.63
CA GLN A 127 -18.29 -11.50 -24.11
C GLN A 127 -16.91 -11.59 -24.80
N HIS A 128 -15.99 -12.33 -24.18
CA HIS A 128 -14.65 -12.57 -24.74
C HIS A 128 -14.75 -13.30 -26.09
N GLY A 129 -13.75 -13.09 -26.95
CA GLY A 129 -13.63 -13.85 -28.21
C GLY A 129 -13.22 -15.31 -27.97
N GLU A 130 -13.27 -16.13 -29.03
CA GLU A 130 -12.97 -17.59 -28.98
C GLU A 130 -11.56 -17.96 -28.47
N SER A 131 -10.65 -16.98 -28.35
CA SER A 131 -9.31 -17.16 -27.80
C SER A 131 -8.77 -15.85 -27.24
N GLU A 132 -8.09 -15.90 -26.10
CA GLU A 132 -7.40 -14.75 -25.51
C GLU A 132 -6.00 -14.53 -26.11
N GLY A 133 -5.55 -15.40 -27.02
CA GLY A 133 -4.22 -15.35 -27.62
C GLY A 133 -3.15 -15.98 -26.72
N SER A 134 -2.00 -15.32 -26.56
CA SER A 134 -0.87 -15.84 -25.77
C SER A 134 -0.81 -15.30 -24.32
N ALA A 135 -1.70 -14.37 -23.95
CA ALA A 135 -1.80 -13.76 -22.62
C ALA A 135 -3.26 -13.35 -22.35
N PRO A 136 -3.73 -13.33 -21.08
CA PRO A 136 -5.11 -12.95 -20.75
C PRO A 136 -5.43 -11.52 -21.18
N VAL A 137 -6.71 -11.27 -21.47
CA VAL A 137 -7.23 -9.93 -21.75
C VAL A 137 -7.05 -9.05 -20.50
N LEU A 138 -6.55 -7.83 -20.70
CA LEU A 138 -6.30 -6.83 -19.66
C LEU A 138 -7.45 -5.82 -19.57
N TYR A 139 -7.95 -5.37 -20.73
CA TYR A 139 -9.04 -4.41 -20.86
C TYR A 139 -9.60 -4.41 -22.29
N PHE A 140 -10.71 -3.72 -22.49
CA PHE A 140 -11.38 -3.48 -23.76
C PHE A 140 -11.31 -2.02 -24.17
N LEU A 141 -11.24 -1.79 -25.49
CA LEU A 141 -11.41 -0.50 -26.13
C LEU A 141 -12.76 -0.47 -26.82
N VAL A 142 -13.61 0.47 -26.41
CA VAL A 142 -14.94 0.68 -26.98
C VAL A 142 -14.89 1.91 -27.89
N ALA A 143 -15.48 1.79 -29.08
CA ALA A 143 -15.67 2.90 -29.99
C ALA A 143 -17.13 2.99 -30.43
N TYR A 144 -17.62 4.21 -30.62
CA TYR A 144 -18.97 4.49 -31.07
C TYR A 144 -18.98 5.35 -32.34
N ILE A 145 -20.11 5.37 -33.02
CA ILE A 145 -20.40 6.27 -34.15
C ILE A 145 -21.88 6.63 -34.13
N ARG A 146 -22.23 7.88 -34.44
CA ARG A 146 -23.61 8.31 -34.73
C ARG A 146 -23.83 8.18 -36.24
N PRO A 147 -24.57 7.18 -36.75
CA PRO A 147 -24.59 6.88 -38.19
C PRO A 147 -25.13 8.02 -39.07
N GLU A 148 -25.91 8.94 -38.48
CA GLU A 148 -26.49 10.10 -39.15
C GLU A 148 -25.61 11.37 -39.07
N MET A 149 -24.60 11.42 -38.18
CA MET A 149 -23.81 12.63 -37.91
C MET A 149 -22.29 12.47 -38.08
N ASP A 150 -21.75 11.27 -37.85
CA ASP A 150 -20.30 11.01 -37.83
C ASP A 150 -19.84 10.21 -39.05
N THR A 151 -18.66 10.52 -39.59
CA THR A 151 -18.03 9.76 -40.69
C THR A 151 -16.90 8.84 -40.24
N GLU A 152 -16.47 8.94 -38.98
CA GLU A 152 -15.37 8.16 -38.40
C GLU A 152 -15.76 7.63 -37.01
N TRP A 153 -15.11 6.56 -36.55
CA TRP A 153 -15.37 5.94 -35.24
C TRP A 153 -14.65 6.70 -34.12
N MET A 154 -15.40 7.14 -33.12
CA MET A 154 -14.91 7.81 -31.91
C MET A 154 -14.59 6.78 -30.84
N TYR A 155 -13.35 6.76 -30.34
CA TYR A 155 -12.94 5.86 -29.25
C TYR A 155 -13.16 6.53 -27.90
N ILE A 156 -13.67 5.76 -26.94
CA ILE A 156 -13.71 6.12 -25.52
C ILE A 156 -12.27 6.12 -25.00
N ARG A 157 -11.89 7.12 -24.18
CA ARG A 157 -10.49 7.29 -23.72
C ARG A 157 -10.11 6.30 -22.62
N GLU A 158 -11.08 5.97 -21.78
CA GLU A 158 -10.94 5.12 -20.61
C GLU A 158 -10.89 3.63 -21.03
N PRO A 159 -9.87 2.85 -20.60
CA PRO A 159 -9.85 1.41 -20.81
C PRO A 159 -10.91 0.73 -19.93
N VAL A 160 -11.76 -0.12 -20.52
CA VAL A 160 -12.84 -0.81 -19.79
C VAL A 160 -12.36 -2.20 -19.36
N GLU A 161 -12.25 -2.44 -18.05
CA GLU A 161 -11.77 -3.74 -17.52
C GLU A 161 -12.89 -4.80 -17.41
N SER A 162 -14.16 -4.40 -17.50
CA SER A 162 -15.37 -5.23 -17.45
C SER A 162 -15.87 -5.67 -18.83
N ASN A 163 -16.79 -6.65 -18.86
CA ASN A 163 -17.51 -7.09 -20.08
C ASN A 163 -18.82 -6.31 -20.34
N SER A 164 -19.05 -5.24 -19.57
CA SER A 164 -20.21 -4.35 -19.64
C SER A 164 -19.80 -2.95 -19.21
N MET A 165 -20.57 -1.94 -19.64
CA MET A 165 -20.42 -0.55 -19.21
C MET A 165 -21.73 0.23 -19.40
N VAL A 166 -21.88 1.35 -18.67
CA VAL A 166 -22.93 2.34 -18.94
C VAL A 166 -22.27 3.60 -19.50
N LEU A 167 -22.63 3.95 -20.74
CA LEU A 167 -22.12 5.14 -21.42
C LEU A 167 -23.08 6.31 -21.20
N LYS A 168 -22.56 7.39 -20.62
CA LYS A 168 -23.34 8.55 -20.15
C LYS A 168 -22.96 9.84 -20.90
N GLY A 169 -23.89 10.80 -20.92
CA GLY A 169 -23.71 12.07 -21.62
C GLY A 169 -23.96 11.98 -23.14
N LEU A 170 -24.76 11.01 -23.57
CA LEU A 170 -25.20 10.86 -24.95
C LEU A 170 -26.26 11.92 -25.30
N ILE A 171 -26.35 12.29 -26.57
CA ILE A 171 -27.39 13.19 -27.07
C ILE A 171 -28.75 12.43 -27.09
N PRO A 172 -29.85 13.00 -26.56
CA PRO A 172 -31.20 12.43 -26.66
C PRO A 172 -31.69 12.20 -28.09
N GLU A 173 -32.64 11.28 -28.27
CA GLU A 173 -33.26 10.90 -29.56
C GLU A 173 -32.27 10.58 -30.71
N THR A 174 -31.03 10.22 -30.39
CA THR A 174 -29.93 10.05 -31.35
C THR A 174 -29.53 8.57 -31.46
N GLU A 175 -29.25 8.09 -32.68
CA GLU A 175 -28.83 6.71 -32.91
C GLU A 175 -27.30 6.51 -32.77
N TYR A 176 -26.92 5.43 -32.09
CA TYR A 176 -25.53 5.04 -31.87
C TYR A 176 -25.28 3.58 -32.30
N GLN A 177 -24.10 3.33 -32.85
CA GLN A 177 -23.52 2.00 -33.09
C GLN A 177 -22.15 1.90 -32.44
N PHE A 178 -21.75 0.68 -32.08
CA PHE A 178 -20.57 0.39 -31.26
C PHE A 178 -19.75 -0.79 -31.81
N VAL A 179 -18.43 -0.71 -31.59
CA VAL A 179 -17.49 -1.83 -31.77
C VAL A 179 -16.54 -1.91 -30.59
N ILE A 180 -16.13 -3.13 -30.24
CA ILE A 180 -15.27 -3.40 -29.08
C ILE A 180 -14.04 -4.18 -29.52
N ARG A 181 -12.89 -3.91 -28.88
CA ARG A 181 -11.62 -4.60 -29.12
C ARG A 181 -11.02 -5.03 -27.79
N ALA A 182 -10.62 -6.29 -27.66
CA ALA A 182 -9.90 -6.79 -26.50
C ALA A 182 -8.41 -6.44 -26.60
N VAL A 183 -7.76 -6.16 -25.48
CA VAL A 183 -6.32 -5.88 -25.41
C VAL A 183 -5.66 -6.83 -24.42
N ASN A 184 -4.61 -7.54 -24.84
CA ASN A 184 -3.73 -8.28 -23.93
C ASN A 184 -2.29 -7.70 -23.96
N ALA A 185 -1.40 -8.28 -23.16
CA ALA A 185 0.02 -7.90 -23.10
C ALA A 185 0.81 -8.04 -24.43
N HIS A 186 0.19 -8.57 -25.49
CA HIS A 186 0.78 -8.80 -26.81
C HIS A 186 0.11 -8.01 -27.94
N GLY A 187 -1.07 -7.43 -27.72
CA GLY A 187 -1.69 -6.49 -28.66
C GLY A 187 -3.21 -6.36 -28.54
N ILE A 188 -3.78 -5.58 -29.48
CA ILE A 188 -5.21 -5.29 -29.61
C ILE A 188 -5.83 -6.23 -30.65
N SER A 189 -7.01 -6.77 -30.36
CA SER A 189 -7.78 -7.63 -31.26
C SER A 189 -8.28 -6.89 -32.53
N PRO A 190 -8.74 -7.63 -33.55
CA PRO A 190 -9.72 -7.12 -34.50
C PRO A 190 -10.98 -6.60 -33.76
N PRO A 191 -11.75 -5.66 -34.31
CA PRO A 191 -13.02 -5.23 -33.72
C PRO A 191 -14.08 -6.33 -33.78
N SER A 192 -15.01 -6.29 -32.82
CA SER A 192 -16.26 -7.03 -32.85
C SER A 192 -17.09 -6.71 -34.09
N ALA A 193 -18.11 -7.53 -34.38
CA ALA A 193 -19.19 -7.09 -35.25
C ALA A 193 -19.89 -5.85 -34.66
N ILE A 194 -20.37 -4.97 -35.54
CA ILE A 194 -21.11 -3.75 -35.17
C ILE A 194 -22.54 -4.13 -34.77
N ASN A 195 -23.11 -3.54 -33.71
CA ASN A 195 -24.53 -3.74 -33.36
C ASN A 195 -25.50 -3.00 -34.30
N ASN A 196 -26.77 -3.43 -34.32
CA ASN A 196 -27.83 -2.64 -34.97
C ASN A 196 -27.96 -1.27 -34.28
N PRO A 197 -28.25 -0.17 -35.00
CA PRO A 197 -28.42 1.16 -34.39
C PRO A 197 -29.41 1.16 -33.23
N VAL A 198 -29.03 1.79 -32.11
CA VAL A 198 -29.89 1.98 -30.93
C VAL A 198 -30.04 3.46 -30.66
N ARG A 199 -31.29 3.90 -30.46
CA ARG A 199 -31.66 5.29 -30.20
C ARG A 199 -31.81 5.53 -28.69
N THR A 200 -31.28 6.65 -28.19
CA THR A 200 -31.55 7.15 -26.83
C THR A 200 -33.00 7.60 -26.66
N LEU A 201 -33.50 7.63 -25.42
CA LEU A 201 -34.88 8.04 -25.13
C LEU A 201 -35.06 9.57 -25.27
N GLY A 202 -36.30 10.05 -25.21
CA GLY A 202 -36.65 11.48 -25.25
C GLY A 202 -37.11 12.05 -23.90
N GLU A 203 -36.85 13.35 -23.68
CA GLU A 203 -37.02 14.10 -22.42
C GLU A 203 -38.43 14.07 -21.77
N LEU A 204 -39.44 13.47 -22.40
CA LEU A 204 -40.86 13.54 -22.00
C LEU A 204 -41.50 12.20 -21.57
N GLN A 205 -40.72 11.11 -21.43
CA GLN A 205 -41.17 9.87 -20.79
C GLN A 205 -40.43 9.59 -19.46
N CYS A 206 -40.68 10.44 -18.46
CA CYS A 206 -40.48 10.07 -17.06
C CYS A 206 -41.74 10.40 -16.25
N GLY A 207 -42.64 9.42 -16.10
CA GLY A 207 -43.91 9.62 -15.41
C GLY A 207 -44.72 8.35 -15.17
N SER A 208 -45.05 8.11 -13.90
CA SER A 208 -45.91 7.04 -13.36
C SER A 208 -45.27 5.65 -13.23
N GLY A 209 -45.05 5.24 -11.97
CA GLY A 209 -45.16 3.83 -11.62
C GLY A 209 -46.64 3.45 -11.44
N ASP A 210 -46.98 2.19 -11.68
CA ASP A 210 -48.21 1.56 -11.21
C ASP A 210 -47.96 0.05 -11.03
N TYR A 211 -48.66 -0.59 -10.09
CA TYR A 211 -48.46 -2.00 -9.70
C TYR A 211 -49.64 -2.89 -10.15
N ASP A 212 -49.39 -4.21 -10.21
CA ASP A 212 -50.34 -5.32 -10.47
C ASP A 212 -50.90 -5.42 -11.92
N VAL A 213 -51.06 -6.60 -12.53
CA VAL A 213 -51.80 -7.81 -12.08
C VAL A 213 -51.24 -9.12 -12.68
N TYR A 214 -51.50 -10.23 -11.96
CA TYR A 214 -51.02 -11.60 -12.13
C TYR A 214 -51.72 -12.53 -13.18
N ILE A 215 -51.01 -13.63 -13.55
CA ILE A 215 -51.50 -15.01 -13.85
C ILE A 215 -52.23 -15.20 -15.23
N SER A 216 -52.09 -16.29 -16.02
CA SER A 216 -51.65 -17.70 -15.77
C SER A 216 -51.00 -18.42 -16.98
N ASN A 217 -50.11 -19.38 -16.70
CA ASN A 217 -49.87 -20.68 -17.41
C ASN A 217 -49.37 -20.66 -18.89
N SER A 218 -48.55 -21.60 -19.39
CA SER A 218 -48.18 -22.95 -18.89
C SER A 218 -46.79 -23.45 -19.36
N ASP A 219 -46.24 -24.38 -18.56
CA ASP A 219 -45.31 -25.48 -18.90
C ASP A 219 -43.78 -25.29 -19.10
N SER A 220 -43.08 -26.18 -18.39
CA SER A 220 -41.76 -26.79 -18.64
C SER A 220 -40.44 -26.11 -18.20
N LYS A 221 -40.04 -26.50 -16.98
CA LYS A 221 -38.78 -27.22 -16.64
C LYS A 221 -37.40 -26.51 -16.69
N ASP A 222 -36.83 -26.46 -15.48
CA ASP A 222 -35.49 -26.92 -15.08
C ASP A 222 -34.24 -26.02 -15.31
N GLU A 223 -33.64 -25.68 -14.15
CA GLU A 223 -32.23 -25.39 -13.83
C GLU A 223 -31.61 -23.95 -13.92
N ASP A 224 -30.81 -23.70 -12.87
CA ASP A 224 -29.77 -22.71 -12.59
C ASP A 224 -30.03 -21.19 -12.64
N GLY A 225 -30.13 -20.60 -11.44
CA GLY A 225 -30.11 -19.16 -11.22
C GLY A 225 -28.69 -18.61 -11.04
N PHE A 226 -28.31 -17.68 -11.91
CA PHE A 226 -27.21 -16.74 -11.68
C PHE A 226 -27.70 -15.56 -10.83
N GLU A 227 -26.98 -15.22 -9.75
CA GLU A 227 -27.05 -13.87 -9.17
C GLU A 227 -26.15 -12.94 -9.98
N ILE A 228 -26.66 -11.75 -10.31
CA ILE A 228 -25.98 -10.76 -11.15
C ILE A 228 -25.24 -9.76 -10.25
N ASP A 229 -24.00 -9.46 -10.62
CA ASP A 229 -23.07 -8.55 -9.95
C ASP A 229 -23.24 -7.13 -10.50
N ASP A 230 -23.93 -6.26 -9.75
CA ASP A 230 -24.17 -4.86 -10.11
C ASP A 230 -22.94 -3.99 -9.78
N SER A 231 -21.90 -4.07 -10.62
CA SER A 231 -20.73 -3.18 -10.58
C SER A 231 -20.58 -2.37 -11.87
N ASP A 232 -21.46 -1.39 -12.06
CA ASP A 232 -21.46 -0.55 -13.26
C ASP A 232 -20.36 0.52 -13.21
N TYR A 233 -19.42 0.44 -14.16
CA TYR A 233 -18.48 1.53 -14.46
C TYR A 233 -19.16 2.58 -15.35
N ASP A 234 -19.39 3.76 -14.78
CA ASP A 234 -19.91 4.94 -15.46
C ASP A 234 -18.80 5.64 -16.27
N VAL A 235 -18.99 5.80 -17.58
CA VAL A 235 -18.04 6.51 -18.47
C VAL A 235 -18.75 7.64 -19.21
N PHE A 236 -18.10 8.81 -19.28
CA PHE A 236 -18.64 10.03 -19.88
C PHE A 236 -17.93 10.38 -21.20
N ILE A 237 -18.64 10.98 -22.15
CA ILE A 237 -18.09 11.36 -23.46
C ILE A 237 -17.43 12.75 -23.43
N GLU A 238 -16.18 12.84 -23.88
CA GLU A 238 -15.57 14.08 -24.39
C GLU A 238 -15.25 13.93 -25.89
N GLU A 239 -15.86 14.77 -26.75
CA GLU A 239 -15.53 14.81 -28.18
C GLU A 239 -14.13 15.38 -28.44
N VAL A 240 -13.41 14.81 -29.42
CA VAL A 240 -12.07 15.24 -29.85
C VAL A 240 -12.09 15.58 -31.33
N SER A 241 -11.73 16.80 -31.70
CA SER A 241 -11.66 17.25 -33.10
C SER A 241 -10.23 17.12 -33.64
N HIS A 242 -10.06 16.36 -34.74
CA HIS A 242 -8.75 16.11 -35.35
C HIS A 242 -8.50 16.90 -36.63
N LEU A 243 -7.35 17.57 -36.67
CA LEU A 243 -6.78 18.25 -37.84
C LEU A 243 -6.19 17.24 -38.83
N LEU A 244 -6.69 17.23 -40.07
CA LEU A 244 -6.19 16.39 -41.15
C LEU A 244 -4.96 16.98 -41.85
N PHE A 245 -3.78 16.41 -41.60
CA PHE A 245 -2.64 16.52 -42.51
C PHE A 245 -2.71 15.40 -43.58
N THR A 246 -2.78 15.77 -44.86
CA THR A 246 -2.70 14.82 -45.98
C THR A 246 -1.47 15.09 -46.85
N GLU A 247 -0.61 14.07 -47.01
CA GLU A 247 0.54 14.13 -47.91
C GLU A 247 0.11 14.07 -49.38
N LYS A 248 0.69 14.93 -50.21
CA LYS A 248 0.60 14.79 -51.67
C LYS A 248 1.40 13.59 -52.15
N ARG A 249 0.82 12.79 -53.04
CA ARG A 249 1.60 12.11 -54.08
C ARG A 249 0.87 12.11 -55.42
N GLU A 250 1.56 12.61 -56.44
CA GLU A 250 1.03 12.73 -57.80
C GLU A 250 0.88 11.37 -58.48
N ASN A 251 -0.14 11.24 -59.35
CA ASN A 251 0.12 10.94 -60.76
C ASN A 251 -1.04 11.31 -61.70
N LEU A 252 -0.69 11.55 -62.97
CA LEU A 252 -1.53 12.14 -64.02
C LEU A 252 -2.69 11.24 -64.49
N LYS A 253 -3.82 11.86 -64.90
CA LYS A 253 -4.20 11.96 -66.34
C LYS A 253 -5.42 12.86 -66.66
N ASN A 254 -5.26 13.58 -67.78
CA ASN A 254 -6.14 14.50 -68.51
C ASN A 254 -7.66 14.17 -68.61
N SER A 255 -8.51 15.21 -68.51
CA SER A 255 -9.28 15.82 -69.63
C SER A 255 -10.02 17.09 -69.11
N LYS A 256 -9.84 18.33 -69.61
CA LYS A 256 -10.47 18.97 -70.81
C LYS A 256 -12.00 18.69 -70.87
N GLN A 257 -12.95 19.63 -70.85
CA GLN A 257 -13.10 21.02 -71.40
C GLN A 257 -14.01 21.90 -70.48
N LEU A 258 -13.86 23.24 -70.32
CA LEU A 258 -14.32 24.37 -71.19
C LEU A 258 -15.86 24.40 -71.41
N PHE A 259 -16.66 25.46 -71.14
CA PHE A 259 -16.55 26.90 -71.50
C PHE A 259 -17.37 27.88 -70.59
N PHE A 260 -16.82 29.09 -70.33
CA PHE A 260 -17.44 30.46 -70.31
C PHE A 260 -18.70 30.78 -69.46
N PHE A 261 -18.76 31.92 -68.74
CA PHE A 261 -18.95 33.26 -69.37
C PHE A 261 -18.32 34.48 -68.65
N LEU A 262 -18.28 35.60 -69.39
CA LEU A 262 -17.78 36.96 -69.08
C LEU A 262 -18.98 37.94 -68.95
N GLN A 263 -18.95 39.20 -68.48
CA GLN A 263 -17.94 40.16 -67.97
C GLN A 263 -18.73 41.17 -67.05
N ILE A 264 -18.21 42.23 -66.40
CA ILE A 264 -18.08 43.63 -66.91
C ILE A 264 -17.65 44.57 -65.74
N MET A 265 -16.50 45.25 -65.89
CA MET A 265 -16.18 46.70 -65.73
C MET A 265 -16.57 47.50 -64.45
N CYS A 266 -15.94 48.63 -64.05
CA CYS A 266 -14.89 49.54 -64.59
C CYS A 266 -14.26 50.33 -63.39
N SER A 267 -13.21 51.18 -63.42
CA SER A 267 -12.35 51.74 -64.50
C SER A 267 -11.09 52.46 -63.94
N ALA A 268 -9.95 52.27 -64.63
CA ALA A 268 -8.88 53.25 -64.96
C ALA A 268 -7.92 53.88 -63.88
N PRO A 269 -6.68 54.30 -64.28
CA PRO A 269 -5.50 54.36 -63.37
C PRO A 269 -4.65 55.67 -63.46
N THR A 270 -3.47 55.73 -62.79
CA THR A 270 -2.11 56.04 -63.37
C THR A 270 -1.00 56.41 -62.34
N THR A 271 0.28 56.25 -62.76
CA THR A 271 1.55 56.86 -62.23
C THR A 271 2.26 56.14 -61.03
N PRO A 272 3.55 56.42 -60.68
CA PRO A 272 4.63 55.45 -60.92
C PRO A 272 5.56 55.21 -59.67
N PRO A 273 6.91 55.06 -59.71
CA PRO A 273 7.61 53.88 -59.17
C PRO A 273 8.54 54.18 -57.94
N PRO A 274 9.39 53.25 -57.43
CA PRO A 274 9.74 53.18 -56.00
C PRO A 274 11.07 53.84 -55.59
N VAL A 275 11.29 54.07 -54.27
CA VAL A 275 12.61 54.11 -53.57
C VAL A 275 12.43 54.10 -52.02
N VAL A 276 13.46 53.65 -51.31
CA VAL A 276 13.55 53.34 -49.85
C VAL A 276 14.13 54.52 -49.03
N PRO A 277 13.87 54.60 -47.70
CA PRO A 277 14.99 54.80 -46.76
C PRO A 277 14.96 53.86 -45.53
N SER A 278 16.14 53.64 -44.96
CA SER A 278 16.44 52.90 -43.71
C SER A 278 16.87 53.89 -42.60
N PRO A 279 17.33 53.50 -41.38
CA PRO A 279 17.16 52.27 -40.58
C PRO A 279 16.81 52.49 -39.06
N SER A 280 16.37 51.41 -38.37
CA SER A 280 16.59 51.13 -36.91
C SER A 280 15.79 51.97 -35.87
N PRO A 281 15.61 51.55 -34.59
CA PRO A 281 16.33 50.52 -33.84
C PRO A 281 15.55 49.23 -33.50
N SER A 282 16.34 48.22 -33.19
CA SER A 282 15.98 46.93 -32.58
C SER A 282 15.30 47.07 -31.21
N VAL A 283 14.27 46.25 -30.96
CA VAL A 283 14.06 45.68 -29.62
C VAL A 283 14.92 44.42 -29.52
N THR A 284 15.76 44.34 -28.49
CA THR A 284 16.69 43.22 -28.29
C THR A 284 15.98 41.97 -27.76
N PRO A 285 16.33 40.75 -28.23
CA PRO A 285 15.96 39.54 -27.49
C PRO A 285 16.69 39.53 -26.15
N TRP A 286 15.92 39.44 -25.06
CA TRP A 286 16.44 39.51 -23.70
C TRP A 286 17.32 38.29 -23.38
N LYS A 287 18.44 38.53 -22.67
CA LYS A 287 19.32 37.48 -22.15
C LYS A 287 19.17 37.36 -20.64
N GLY A 288 18.39 36.39 -20.21
CA GLY A 288 18.34 35.90 -18.83
C GLY A 288 17.79 34.47 -18.82
N GLU A 289 18.01 33.73 -17.73
CA GLU A 289 17.97 32.26 -17.76
C GLU A 289 16.57 31.62 -17.79
N ARG A 290 15.48 32.39 -17.63
CA ARG A 290 14.09 31.88 -17.80
C ARG A 290 13.18 32.94 -18.45
N PRO A 291 12.32 32.58 -19.43
CA PRO A 291 11.30 33.48 -19.96
C PRO A 291 10.25 33.81 -18.90
N ARG A 292 9.58 34.97 -19.03
CA ARG A 292 8.40 35.31 -18.21
C ARG A 292 7.14 34.85 -18.95
N VAL A 293 6.21 34.29 -18.20
CA VAL A 293 4.98 33.65 -18.72
C VAL A 293 3.90 34.66 -19.13
N TYR A 294 4.02 35.93 -18.70
CA TYR A 294 3.00 36.98 -18.82
C TYR A 294 2.86 37.67 -20.20
N ASP A 295 3.65 37.30 -21.22
CA ASP A 295 3.60 37.92 -22.56
C ASP A 295 3.09 36.97 -23.67
N VAL A 296 2.66 35.75 -23.31
CA VAL A 296 2.48 34.62 -24.25
C VAL A 296 1.07 34.01 -24.09
N PRO A 297 0.33 33.71 -25.18
CA PRO A 297 -0.99 33.06 -25.12
C PRO A 297 -0.86 31.54 -24.87
N CYS A 298 -1.95 30.89 -24.43
CA CYS A 298 -1.90 29.45 -24.10
C CYS A 298 -1.44 28.52 -25.23
N ASP A 299 -1.60 28.92 -26.48
CA ASP A 299 -1.14 28.15 -27.66
C ASP A 299 0.38 27.95 -27.69
N GLU A 300 1.14 28.78 -26.95
CA GLU A 300 2.60 28.74 -26.84
C GLU A 300 3.10 28.42 -25.41
N THR A 301 2.21 28.32 -24.42
CA THR A 301 2.55 28.03 -23.00
C THR A 301 2.50 26.54 -22.70
N VAL A 302 3.63 25.97 -22.25
CA VAL A 302 3.75 24.54 -21.94
C VAL A 302 3.65 24.29 -20.43
N CYS A 303 2.54 23.68 -20.02
CA CYS A 303 2.29 23.25 -18.65
C CYS A 303 2.72 21.78 -18.40
N PRO A 304 3.04 21.39 -17.14
CA PRO A 304 3.35 20.00 -16.81
C PRO A 304 2.19 19.00 -17.09
N PRO A 305 2.49 17.69 -17.13
CA PRO A 305 1.46 16.66 -17.04
C PRO A 305 0.56 16.91 -15.83
N ASP A 306 -0.75 16.63 -15.98
CA ASP A 306 -1.79 16.87 -14.97
C ASP A 306 -1.99 18.36 -14.62
N SER A 307 -1.84 19.26 -15.60
CA SER A 307 -2.23 20.67 -15.53
C SER A 307 -2.64 21.20 -16.91
N PHE A 308 -3.43 22.28 -16.96
CA PHE A 308 -3.88 22.88 -18.22
C PHE A 308 -3.60 24.39 -18.25
N CYS A 309 -3.46 24.96 -19.45
CA CYS A 309 -3.23 26.40 -19.57
C CYS A 309 -4.56 27.19 -19.56
N ILE A 310 -4.57 28.34 -18.88
CA ILE A 310 -5.65 29.34 -18.94
C ILE A 310 -5.09 30.73 -19.29
N ASN A 311 -5.83 31.49 -20.10
CA ASN A 311 -5.45 32.88 -20.42
C ASN A 311 -5.68 33.77 -19.19
N ASP A 312 -4.69 34.60 -18.83
CA ASP A 312 -4.80 35.55 -17.73
C ASP A 312 -5.27 36.91 -18.25
N TYR A 313 -6.55 37.20 -18.06
CA TYR A 313 -7.18 38.45 -18.51
C TYR A 313 -6.95 39.62 -17.53
N ASP A 314 -6.46 39.37 -16.31
CA ASP A 314 -6.17 40.42 -15.32
C ASP A 314 -4.75 40.98 -15.50
N THR A 315 -3.76 40.14 -15.82
CA THR A 315 -2.37 40.57 -16.07
C THR A 315 -2.01 40.71 -17.55
N GLY A 316 -2.74 40.03 -18.44
CA GLY A 316 -2.30 39.73 -19.80
C GLY A 316 -1.43 38.47 -19.84
N GLY A 317 -1.48 37.76 -20.96
CA GLY A 317 -0.77 36.51 -21.20
C GLY A 317 -1.59 35.27 -20.86
N SER A 318 -0.92 34.24 -20.38
CA SER A 318 -1.50 32.95 -19.98
C SER A 318 -0.73 32.35 -18.81
N ARG A 319 -1.29 31.35 -18.13
CA ARG A 319 -0.67 30.67 -16.99
C ARG A 319 -1.12 29.21 -16.89
N CYS A 320 -0.35 28.40 -16.19
CA CYS A 320 -0.75 27.03 -15.87
C CYS A 320 -1.73 27.02 -14.68
N HIS A 321 -2.81 26.26 -14.84
CA HIS A 321 -3.80 25.90 -13.83
C HIS A 321 -3.42 24.53 -13.28
N CYS A 322 -3.00 24.51 -12.04
CA CYS A 322 -2.38 23.36 -11.40
C CYS A 322 -3.41 22.56 -10.61
N ASN A 323 -3.42 21.23 -10.76
CA ASN A 323 -4.23 20.36 -9.92
C ASN A 323 -3.79 20.42 -8.44
N LEU A 324 -4.71 20.07 -7.53
CA LEU A 324 -4.51 20.01 -6.06
C LEU A 324 -3.12 19.49 -5.64
N GLY A 325 -2.43 20.25 -4.78
CA GLY A 325 -1.09 19.94 -4.29
C GLY A 325 0.06 20.57 -5.10
N ARG A 326 -0.24 21.42 -6.09
CA ARG A 326 0.75 22.14 -6.92
C ARG A 326 0.30 23.58 -7.18
N GLN A 327 1.27 24.46 -7.42
CA GLN A 327 1.03 25.87 -7.76
C GLN A 327 2.18 26.53 -8.53
N GLY A 328 1.96 27.81 -8.87
CA GLY A 328 2.93 28.68 -9.55
C GLY A 328 2.92 28.48 -11.06
N ASP A 329 3.60 29.39 -11.77
CA ASP A 329 3.55 29.50 -13.24
C ASP A 329 3.83 28.19 -14.01
N PHE A 330 4.50 27.21 -13.37
CA PHE A 330 4.84 25.90 -13.93
C PHE A 330 4.49 24.71 -13.01
N CYS A 331 3.53 24.85 -12.09
CA CYS A 331 3.05 23.78 -11.19
C CYS A 331 4.16 22.98 -10.47
N SER A 332 5.17 23.71 -9.96
CA SER A 332 6.47 23.16 -9.55
C SER A 332 7.00 23.63 -8.19
N GLU A 333 6.36 24.62 -7.56
CA GLU A 333 6.65 25.10 -6.19
C GLU A 333 5.35 25.04 -5.35
N GLY A 334 5.42 25.22 -4.02
CA GLY A 334 4.30 24.90 -3.13
C GLY A 334 4.25 25.65 -1.79
N GLU A 335 3.44 26.71 -1.72
CA GLU A 335 3.04 27.45 -0.50
C GLU A 335 1.60 28.00 -0.64
N PHE A 336 0.62 27.30 -0.06
CA PHE A 336 -0.76 27.75 0.28
C PHE A 336 -1.63 28.48 -0.79
N PHE A 337 -2.78 29.08 -0.40
CA PHE A 337 -3.64 29.81 -1.35
C PHE A 337 -2.99 31.14 -1.74
N TYR A 338 -2.85 31.45 -3.04
CA TYR A 338 -2.14 32.63 -3.54
C TYR A 338 -3.01 33.62 -4.34
N GLY A 339 -4.32 33.67 -4.06
CA GLY A 339 -5.23 34.67 -4.64
C GLY A 339 -5.95 34.26 -5.92
N TYR A 340 -5.59 33.12 -6.52
CA TYR A 340 -6.30 32.49 -7.65
C TYR A 340 -6.76 31.05 -7.37
N SER A 341 -6.14 30.45 -6.37
CA SER A 341 -6.42 29.18 -5.72
C SER A 341 -7.89 28.98 -5.36
N HIS A 342 -8.43 27.78 -5.59
CA HIS A 342 -9.75 27.41 -5.05
C HIS A 342 -9.92 25.90 -4.90
N MET A 343 -10.66 25.48 -3.88
CA MET A 343 -11.12 24.09 -3.71
C MET A 343 -12.61 24.00 -4.00
N THR A 344 -13.06 22.84 -4.45
CA THR A 344 -14.49 22.52 -4.57
C THR A 344 -14.86 21.36 -3.64
N PHE A 345 -16.02 21.47 -3.01
CA PHE A 345 -16.65 20.41 -2.22
C PHE A 345 -18.06 20.18 -2.75
N GLU A 346 -18.71 19.10 -2.31
CA GLU A 346 -20.13 18.89 -2.64
C GLU A 346 -20.97 20.15 -2.34
N PRO A 347 -21.99 20.45 -3.17
CA PRO A 347 -22.96 21.49 -2.87
C PRO A 347 -23.54 21.31 -1.46
N LEU A 348 -23.96 22.40 -0.82
CA LEU A 348 -24.57 22.40 0.52
C LEU A 348 -25.98 21.76 0.51
N LYS A 349 -26.04 20.45 0.26
CA LYS A 349 -27.25 19.61 0.27
C LYS A 349 -27.95 19.74 1.63
N ASN A 350 -29.28 19.69 1.61
CA ASN A 350 -30.16 19.80 2.79
C ASN A 350 -30.02 21.10 3.63
N SER A 351 -29.26 22.09 3.18
CA SER A 351 -29.02 23.36 3.89
C SER A 351 -30.01 24.48 3.52
N TYR A 352 -31.16 24.11 2.94
CA TYR A 352 -32.14 25.04 2.37
C TYR A 352 -32.79 25.96 3.41
N GLN A 353 -32.98 25.50 4.65
CA GLN A 353 -33.62 26.29 5.73
C GLN A 353 -32.59 26.94 6.65
N SER A 354 -31.60 26.19 7.12
CA SER A 354 -30.55 26.67 7.99
C SER A 354 -29.22 25.97 7.71
N PHE A 355 -28.11 26.64 8.07
CA PHE A 355 -26.77 26.04 8.11
C PHE A 355 -25.83 26.83 9.03
N GLN A 356 -24.79 26.16 9.51
CA GLN A 356 -23.65 26.75 10.19
C GLN A 356 -22.37 26.33 9.48
N ILE A 357 -21.46 27.26 9.21
CA ILE A 357 -20.12 26.97 8.69
C ILE A 357 -19.08 27.61 9.61
N SER A 358 -18.04 26.87 9.96
CA SER A 358 -16.86 27.40 10.65
C SER A 358 -15.60 27.11 9.84
N LEU A 359 -14.71 28.09 9.77
CA LEU A 359 -13.47 28.07 9.00
C LEU A 359 -12.33 28.63 9.86
N GLU A 360 -11.21 27.91 9.93
CA GLU A 360 -9.95 28.44 10.46
C GLU A 360 -9.05 28.84 9.29
N PHE A 361 -8.68 30.13 9.24
CA PHE A 361 -7.87 30.73 8.18
C PHE A 361 -6.80 31.69 8.75
N LYS A 362 -5.67 31.80 8.06
CA LYS A 362 -4.58 32.74 8.33
C LYS A 362 -4.31 33.53 7.06
N ALA A 363 -4.71 34.79 7.03
CA ALA A 363 -4.63 35.62 5.82
C ALA A 363 -3.27 36.32 5.69
N GLU A 364 -2.80 36.48 4.46
CA GLU A 364 -1.65 37.35 4.12
C GLU A 364 -2.06 38.66 3.44
N ALA A 365 -3.28 38.72 2.89
CA ALA A 365 -3.85 39.90 2.26
C ALA A 365 -5.11 40.38 2.98
N GLU A 366 -5.38 41.69 2.89
CA GLU A 366 -6.58 42.32 3.47
C GLU A 366 -7.87 42.06 2.67
N ASP A 367 -7.76 41.62 1.42
CA ASP A 367 -8.87 41.32 0.51
C ASP A 367 -8.75 39.87 0.00
N GLY A 368 -9.86 39.12 -0.03
CA GLY A 368 -9.88 37.77 -0.62
C GLY A 368 -11.16 36.96 -0.36
N LEU A 369 -11.65 36.24 -1.37
CA LEU A 369 -12.80 35.35 -1.29
C LEU A 369 -12.47 34.09 -0.46
N LEU A 370 -13.10 33.92 0.71
CA LEU A 370 -12.90 32.74 1.57
C LEU A 370 -13.82 31.57 1.18
N LEU A 371 -15.08 31.84 0.84
CA LEU A 371 -16.08 30.80 0.55
C LEU A 371 -17.20 31.33 -0.36
N TYR A 372 -17.65 30.53 -1.33
CA TYR A 372 -18.80 30.83 -2.20
C TYR A 372 -19.60 29.55 -2.53
N CYS A 373 -20.93 29.63 -2.51
CA CYS A 373 -21.82 28.60 -3.04
C CYS A 373 -23.12 29.25 -3.52
N GLY A 374 -23.66 28.86 -4.68
CA GLY A 374 -24.83 29.52 -5.26
C GLY A 374 -25.63 28.65 -6.24
N GLU A 375 -26.65 29.27 -6.84
CA GLU A 375 -27.45 28.66 -7.91
C GLU A 375 -26.70 28.63 -9.26
N ASN A 376 -25.72 29.51 -9.47
CA ASN A 376 -24.83 29.53 -10.62
C ASN A 376 -23.50 30.22 -10.29
N GLU A 377 -22.53 30.08 -11.20
CA GLU A 377 -21.17 30.65 -11.05
C GLU A 377 -21.09 32.17 -11.19
N HIS A 378 -22.18 32.85 -11.56
CA HIS A 378 -22.20 34.29 -11.83
C HIS A 378 -22.78 35.10 -10.67
N GLY A 379 -23.13 34.47 -9.53
CA GLY A 379 -23.72 35.15 -8.37
C GLY A 379 -25.09 35.75 -8.63
N ARG A 380 -25.82 35.27 -9.65
CA ARG A 380 -27.20 35.67 -9.94
C ARG A 380 -28.15 34.70 -9.25
N GLY A 381 -29.23 35.20 -8.63
CA GLY A 381 -30.16 34.35 -7.87
C GLY A 381 -29.64 34.03 -6.47
N ASP A 382 -29.87 32.81 -6.00
CA ASP A 382 -29.49 32.35 -4.66
C ASP A 382 -27.98 32.17 -4.50
N PHE A 383 -27.41 32.68 -3.40
CA PHE A 383 -26.00 32.45 -3.05
C PHE A 383 -25.70 32.68 -1.57
N THR A 384 -24.60 32.09 -1.09
CA THR A 384 -23.95 32.44 0.17
C THR A 384 -22.46 32.63 -0.07
N SER A 385 -21.86 33.63 0.58
CA SER A 385 -20.43 33.94 0.43
C SER A 385 -19.83 34.56 1.68
N LEU A 386 -18.53 34.32 1.87
CA LEU A 386 -17.72 34.92 2.92
C LEU A 386 -16.42 35.42 2.26
N ALA A 387 -16.05 36.66 2.52
CA ALA A 387 -14.82 37.25 1.99
C ALA A 387 -14.18 38.22 2.99
N LEU A 388 -12.86 38.36 2.89
CA LEU A 388 -12.13 39.50 3.43
C LEU A 388 -12.26 40.68 2.47
N VAL A 389 -12.60 41.84 3.02
CA VAL A 389 -12.59 43.12 2.33
C VAL A 389 -12.00 44.17 3.28
N ARG A 390 -10.86 44.76 2.92
CA ARG A 390 -10.13 45.76 3.73
C ARG A 390 -9.91 45.31 5.18
N GLY A 391 -9.48 44.07 5.35
CA GLY A 391 -9.18 43.45 6.65
C GLY A 391 -10.41 43.09 7.49
N LYS A 392 -11.64 43.26 6.98
CA LYS A 392 -12.88 42.86 7.67
C LYS A 392 -13.54 41.69 6.97
N LEU A 393 -14.22 40.83 7.74
CA LEU A 393 -15.01 39.74 7.20
C LEU A 393 -16.39 40.25 6.77
N HIS A 394 -16.72 40.03 5.50
CA HIS A 394 -18.03 40.30 4.91
C HIS A 394 -18.73 38.96 4.64
N TYR A 395 -19.74 38.64 5.44
CA TYR A 395 -20.66 37.53 5.19
C TYR A 395 -21.88 38.05 4.42
N ARG A 396 -22.20 37.41 3.28
CA ARG A 396 -23.32 37.81 2.41
C ARG A 396 -24.13 36.59 1.98
N PHE A 397 -25.44 36.72 1.90
CA PHE A 397 -26.30 35.66 1.36
C PHE A 397 -27.58 36.23 0.74
N ASN A 398 -28.07 35.59 -0.32
CA ASN A 398 -29.29 35.98 -1.03
C ASN A 398 -30.24 34.79 -1.15
N CYS A 399 -31.52 35.04 -0.89
CA CYS A 399 -32.64 34.10 -1.07
C CYS A 399 -33.58 34.66 -2.15
N GLY A 400 -33.05 34.93 -3.35
CA GLY A 400 -33.79 35.40 -4.52
C GLY A 400 -34.32 36.84 -4.52
N THR A 401 -34.34 37.56 -3.40
CA THR A 401 -34.99 38.89 -3.29
C THR A 401 -34.12 40.04 -2.75
N GLY A 402 -32.85 39.77 -2.45
CA GLY A 402 -31.86 40.78 -2.07
C GLY A 402 -30.85 40.25 -1.07
N ALA A 403 -29.57 40.51 -1.32
CA ALA A 403 -28.49 40.02 -0.48
C ALA A 403 -28.49 40.69 0.91
N ALA A 404 -28.44 39.88 1.97
CA ALA A 404 -27.95 40.30 3.27
C ALA A 404 -26.45 40.64 3.18
N GLN A 405 -25.99 41.59 3.98
CA GLN A 405 -24.58 41.82 4.23
C GLN A 405 -24.35 42.04 5.72
N ILE A 406 -23.44 41.24 6.30
CA ILE A 406 -23.03 41.27 7.70
C ILE A 406 -21.50 41.47 7.69
N VAL A 407 -21.00 42.40 8.49
CA VAL A 407 -19.57 42.77 8.52
C VAL A 407 -19.05 42.62 9.94
N SER A 408 -17.82 42.12 10.12
CA SER A 408 -17.19 42.03 11.44
C SER A 408 -16.88 43.41 12.03
N ASP A 409 -17.11 43.58 13.33
CA ASP A 409 -16.75 44.81 14.06
C ASP A 409 -15.23 44.97 14.18
N SER A 410 -14.54 43.87 14.47
CA SER A 410 -13.08 43.74 14.43
C SER A 410 -12.56 43.55 13.00
N SER A 411 -11.27 43.87 12.81
CA SER A 411 -10.49 43.50 11.64
C SER A 411 -9.55 42.35 12.01
N ILE A 412 -9.20 41.52 11.03
CA ILE A 412 -8.21 40.44 11.19
C ILE A 412 -6.78 40.99 11.37
N VAL A 413 -5.89 40.15 11.90
CA VAL A 413 -4.46 40.41 11.99
C VAL A 413 -3.74 39.56 10.94
N ILE A 414 -3.15 40.22 9.95
CA ILE A 414 -2.39 39.57 8.87
C ILE A 414 -1.26 38.71 9.46
N GLY A 415 -1.12 37.49 8.95
CA GLY A 415 -0.13 36.51 9.39
C GLY A 415 -0.51 35.70 10.64
N GLN A 416 -1.66 35.96 11.26
CA GLN A 416 -2.18 35.20 12.41
C GLN A 416 -3.38 34.32 12.03
N TRP A 417 -3.61 33.27 12.82
CA TRP A 417 -4.78 32.40 12.70
C TRP A 417 -6.02 33.05 13.30
N HIS A 418 -7.11 32.96 12.55
CA HIS A 418 -8.44 33.38 12.96
C HIS A 418 -9.44 32.24 12.73
N ARG A 419 -10.46 32.15 13.60
CA ARG A 419 -11.61 31.26 13.42
C ARG A 419 -12.86 32.08 13.16
N VAL A 420 -13.44 31.95 11.98
CA VAL A 420 -14.73 32.53 11.65
C VAL A 420 -15.83 31.48 11.77
N THR A 421 -16.97 31.85 12.36
CA THR A 421 -18.22 31.07 12.30
C THR A 421 -19.32 31.93 11.70
N ILE A 422 -19.98 31.41 10.67
CA ILE A 422 -21.20 31.97 10.09
C ILE A 422 -22.37 31.03 10.33
N PHE A 423 -23.55 31.61 10.48
CA PHE A 423 -24.81 30.90 10.65
C PHE A 423 -25.91 31.58 9.85
N ARG A 424 -26.84 30.80 9.32
CA ARG A 424 -28.09 31.26 8.72
C ARG A 424 -29.25 30.39 9.19
N ASP A 425 -30.38 31.01 9.50
CA ASP A 425 -31.68 30.36 9.61
C ASP A 425 -32.75 31.25 8.97
N GLY A 426 -33.35 30.74 7.89
CA GLY A 426 -34.28 31.49 7.05
C GLY A 426 -33.65 32.76 6.50
N MET A 427 -34.29 33.90 6.80
CA MET A 427 -33.77 35.23 6.41
C MET A 427 -32.68 35.76 7.34
N ASN A 428 -32.52 35.20 8.54
CA ASN A 428 -31.60 35.72 9.55
C ASN A 428 -30.24 35.03 9.44
N GLY A 429 -29.18 35.75 9.78
CA GLY A 429 -27.85 35.16 9.93
C GLY A 429 -26.99 35.93 10.90
N TRP A 430 -25.88 35.33 11.30
CA TRP A 430 -24.85 36.00 12.10
C TRP A 430 -23.44 35.55 11.69
N LEU A 431 -22.47 36.39 12.03
CA LEU A 431 -21.04 36.23 11.80
C LEU A 431 -20.32 36.43 13.14
N ARG A 432 -19.41 35.53 13.48
CA ARG A 432 -18.51 35.65 14.64
C ARG A 432 -17.07 35.49 14.16
N LEU A 433 -16.20 36.42 14.55
CA LEU A 433 -14.75 36.31 14.43
C LEU A 433 -14.17 35.94 15.81
N ASP A 434 -13.35 34.91 15.85
CA ASP A 434 -12.65 34.37 17.01
C ASP A 434 -13.57 34.15 18.24
N ASN A 435 -13.43 35.02 19.23
CA ASN A 435 -14.20 35.02 20.48
C ASN A 435 -15.12 36.24 20.62
N ASP A 436 -15.22 37.10 19.60
CA ASP A 436 -16.01 38.34 19.64
C ASP A 436 -17.51 38.07 19.80
N THR A 437 -18.28 39.12 20.08
CA THR A 437 -19.75 39.07 20.07
C THR A 437 -20.27 38.85 18.65
N PRO A 438 -21.18 37.88 18.39
CA PRO A 438 -21.72 37.66 17.05
C PRO A 438 -22.48 38.86 16.49
N VAL A 439 -22.09 39.31 15.30
CA VAL A 439 -22.79 40.37 14.56
C VAL A 439 -23.92 39.74 13.75
N SER A 440 -25.14 40.25 13.91
CA SER A 440 -26.35 39.68 13.28
C SER A 440 -26.88 40.55 12.13
N GLY A 441 -27.57 39.94 11.17
CA GLY A 441 -28.25 40.65 10.07
C GLY A 441 -29.31 39.80 9.38
N ARG A 442 -29.99 40.39 8.40
CA ARG A 442 -31.17 39.78 7.73
C ARG A 442 -31.20 40.09 6.23
N SER A 443 -31.61 39.13 5.41
CA SER A 443 -31.85 39.32 3.97
C SER A 443 -33.12 40.12 3.70
N GLN A 444 -33.22 40.70 2.50
CA GLN A 444 -34.38 41.48 2.08
C GLN A 444 -35.37 40.59 1.32
N GLY A 445 -36.67 40.82 1.50
CA GLY A 445 -37.75 40.12 0.79
C GLY A 445 -38.61 39.19 1.66
N GLN A 446 -39.16 38.13 1.06
CA GLN A 446 -40.07 37.17 1.73
C GLN A 446 -39.61 35.72 1.69
N TYR A 447 -38.63 35.38 0.85
CA TYR A 447 -38.15 34.00 0.72
C TYR A 447 -37.16 33.66 1.85
N THR A 448 -37.39 32.51 2.49
CA THR A 448 -36.57 31.97 3.59
C THR A 448 -35.66 30.83 3.15
N LYS A 449 -36.01 30.16 2.04
CA LYS A 449 -35.26 29.05 1.48
C LYS A 449 -34.15 29.56 0.57
N ILE A 450 -33.05 28.80 0.51
CA ILE A 450 -31.94 29.05 -0.42
C ILE A 450 -31.62 27.76 -1.17
N THR A 451 -31.31 27.89 -2.46
CA THR A 451 -30.99 26.76 -3.35
C THR A 451 -29.55 26.88 -3.84
N PHE A 452 -28.81 25.78 -3.75
CA PHE A 452 -27.44 25.69 -4.26
C PHE A 452 -27.37 24.64 -5.37
N ARG A 453 -26.77 25.00 -6.50
CA ARG A 453 -26.48 24.10 -7.64
C ARG A 453 -25.00 24.05 -7.99
N THR A 454 -24.23 25.08 -7.65
CA THR A 454 -22.75 25.02 -7.77
C THR A 454 -22.15 24.15 -6.68
N PRO A 455 -20.92 23.65 -6.87
CA PRO A 455 -20.09 23.20 -5.76
C PRO A 455 -19.97 24.25 -4.65
N LEU A 456 -19.56 23.82 -3.47
CA LEU A 456 -19.07 24.70 -2.42
C LEU A 456 -17.62 25.06 -2.72
N PHE A 457 -17.37 26.29 -3.14
CA PHE A 457 -16.02 26.81 -3.40
C PHE A 457 -15.39 27.37 -2.12
N LEU A 458 -14.10 27.09 -1.91
CA LEU A 458 -13.30 27.56 -0.78
C LEU A 458 -12.00 28.22 -1.28
N GLY A 459 -11.64 29.36 -0.70
CA GLY A 459 -10.43 30.14 -1.02
C GLY A 459 -10.42 30.91 -2.36
N GLY A 460 -11.40 30.69 -3.22
CA GLY A 460 -11.55 31.38 -4.49
C GLY A 460 -12.71 30.79 -5.29
N ALA A 461 -12.79 31.11 -6.58
CA ALA A 461 -13.67 30.43 -7.54
C ALA A 461 -13.14 30.68 -8.97
N PRO A 462 -13.38 29.77 -9.95
CA PRO A 462 -12.91 29.91 -11.33
C PRO A 462 -13.26 31.26 -11.96
N ASN A 463 -14.44 31.79 -11.62
CA ASN A 463 -15.05 32.99 -12.21
C ASN A 463 -15.17 34.16 -11.21
N ALA A 464 -14.20 34.32 -10.29
CA ALA A 464 -14.23 35.33 -9.23
C ALA A 464 -14.50 36.78 -9.72
N TYR A 465 -14.01 37.15 -10.91
CA TYR A 465 -14.30 38.44 -11.56
C TYR A 465 -15.81 38.70 -11.75
N TRP A 466 -16.59 37.68 -12.09
CA TRP A 466 -18.04 37.81 -12.28
C TRP A 466 -18.80 37.84 -10.94
N LEU A 467 -18.20 37.29 -9.87
CA LEU A 467 -18.78 37.21 -8.53
C LEU A 467 -18.67 38.50 -7.71
N VAL A 468 -17.96 39.54 -8.18
CA VAL A 468 -17.68 40.79 -7.44
C VAL A 468 -18.93 41.43 -6.83
N ARG A 469 -20.07 41.40 -7.53
CA ARG A 469 -21.34 41.97 -7.02
C ARG A 469 -21.90 41.15 -5.84
N ALA A 470 -21.81 39.83 -5.91
CA ALA A 470 -22.28 38.92 -4.86
C ALA A 470 -21.34 38.92 -3.65
N VAL A 471 -20.02 38.82 -3.89
CA VAL A 471 -18.99 38.60 -2.86
C VAL A 471 -18.42 39.90 -2.30
N GLY A 472 -18.17 40.91 -3.13
CA GLY A 472 -17.56 42.19 -2.74
C GLY A 472 -16.07 42.35 -3.02
N THR A 473 -15.40 41.31 -3.53
CA THR A 473 -14.01 41.35 -4.01
C THR A 473 -13.88 40.55 -5.31
N ASN A 474 -12.89 40.89 -6.15
CA ASN A 474 -12.49 40.11 -7.32
C ASN A 474 -11.29 39.19 -7.04
N ARG A 475 -10.67 39.30 -5.86
CA ARG A 475 -9.48 38.52 -5.47
C ARG A 475 -9.90 37.22 -4.80
N GLY A 476 -9.24 36.11 -5.13
CA GLY A 476 -9.22 34.93 -4.27
C GLY A 476 -8.50 35.22 -2.94
N PHE A 477 -8.58 34.28 -2.01
CA PHE A 477 -7.88 34.35 -0.74
C PHE A 477 -6.37 34.15 -0.94
N GLN A 478 -5.57 34.94 -0.22
CA GLN A 478 -4.15 34.69 -0.02
C GLN A 478 -3.89 34.31 1.44
N GLY A 479 -3.32 33.13 1.65
CA GLY A 479 -2.98 32.60 2.97
C GLY A 479 -3.36 31.13 3.18
N CYS A 480 -3.43 30.72 4.43
CA CYS A 480 -3.69 29.34 4.84
C CYS A 480 -5.11 29.09 5.34
N MET A 481 -5.60 27.87 5.14
CA MET A 481 -6.82 27.34 5.77
C MET A 481 -6.52 25.92 6.30
N GLN A 482 -7.00 25.58 7.50
CA GLN A 482 -6.70 24.27 8.13
C GLN A 482 -7.91 23.49 8.63
N SER A 483 -9.09 24.12 8.74
CA SER A 483 -10.29 23.45 9.25
C SER A 483 -11.53 24.03 8.62
N LEU A 484 -12.38 23.16 8.05
CA LEU A 484 -13.72 23.47 7.59
C LEU A 484 -14.72 22.58 8.33
N THR A 485 -15.75 23.19 8.92
CA THR A 485 -16.84 22.48 9.60
C THR A 485 -18.17 22.99 9.07
N VAL A 486 -19.05 22.09 8.66
CA VAL A 486 -20.41 22.42 8.19
C VAL A 486 -21.43 21.66 9.04
N ASN A 487 -22.39 22.37 9.63
CA ASN A 487 -23.42 21.81 10.51
C ASN A 487 -22.84 20.91 11.62
N SER A 488 -21.76 21.36 12.26
CA SER A 488 -20.97 20.64 13.28
C SER A 488 -20.26 19.36 12.81
N LYS A 489 -20.35 18.99 11.52
CA LYS A 489 -19.55 17.93 10.91
C LYS A 489 -18.26 18.54 10.35
N ALA A 490 -17.11 18.05 10.80
CA ALA A 490 -15.83 18.37 10.17
C ALA A 490 -15.82 17.84 8.73
N ILE A 491 -15.41 18.68 7.78
CA ILE A 491 -15.18 18.31 6.39
C ILE A 491 -13.67 18.07 6.25
N ASP A 492 -13.29 16.90 5.75
CA ASP A 492 -11.90 16.61 5.45
C ASP A 492 -11.49 17.39 4.20
N ILE A 493 -10.59 18.36 4.36
CA ILE A 493 -10.14 19.24 3.27
C ILE A 493 -9.13 18.55 2.33
N ARG A 494 -8.77 17.28 2.55
CA ARG A 494 -7.90 16.53 1.63
C ARG A 494 -8.61 16.21 0.29
N PRO A 495 -7.86 15.99 -0.81
CA PRO A 495 -8.41 15.57 -2.09
C PRO A 495 -9.19 14.26 -1.99
N TRP A 496 -10.31 14.16 -2.70
CA TRP A 496 -11.06 12.92 -2.90
C TRP A 496 -10.18 11.84 -3.57
N PRO A 497 -10.29 10.55 -3.20
CA PRO A 497 -11.22 9.96 -2.23
C PRO A 497 -10.74 10.02 -0.76
N LYS A 498 -9.54 10.56 -0.49
CA LYS A 498 -8.94 10.59 0.86
C LYS A 498 -9.60 11.61 1.80
N GLY A 499 -10.15 12.67 1.24
CA GLY A 499 -11.02 13.64 1.92
C GLY A 499 -12.25 13.97 1.09
N ASN A 500 -12.82 15.15 1.32
CA ASN A 500 -14.08 15.59 0.72
C ASN A 500 -13.91 16.65 -0.39
N ALA A 501 -12.69 17.10 -0.69
CA ALA A 501 -12.45 18.06 -1.76
C ALA A 501 -12.55 17.35 -3.14
N LEU A 502 -13.57 17.69 -3.92
CA LEU A 502 -13.88 17.06 -5.21
C LEU A 502 -12.86 17.46 -6.29
N SER A 503 -12.45 18.72 -6.28
CA SER A 503 -11.39 19.25 -7.13
C SER A 503 -10.75 20.47 -6.48
N GLY A 504 -9.69 20.98 -7.09
CA GLY A 504 -9.13 22.26 -6.73
C GLY A 504 -7.99 22.66 -7.64
N ALA A 505 -7.84 23.97 -7.76
CA ALA A 505 -6.85 24.64 -8.56
C ALA A 505 -5.82 25.30 -7.65
N ASP A 506 -4.56 25.27 -8.05
CA ASP A 506 -3.57 26.25 -7.64
C ASP A 506 -3.35 26.28 -6.11
N ILE A 507 -3.17 25.13 -5.46
CA ILE A 507 -3.06 25.01 -3.98
C ILE A 507 -1.84 24.19 -3.57
N GLY A 508 -0.90 24.82 -2.87
CA GLY A 508 0.20 24.17 -2.16
C GLY A 508 -0.12 23.86 -0.70
N GLU A 509 0.79 23.16 -0.03
CA GLU A 509 0.70 22.86 1.39
C GLU A 509 1.00 24.11 2.25
N CYS A 510 0.41 24.12 3.46
CA CYS A 510 0.58 25.17 4.46
C CYS A 510 1.64 24.86 5.53
N SER A 511 2.09 23.61 5.60
CA SER A 511 2.63 22.97 6.81
C SER A 511 4.15 22.81 6.86
N ASN A 512 4.85 22.97 5.74
CA ASN A 512 6.26 22.56 5.65
C ASN A 512 7.23 23.49 6.41
N SER A 513 6.87 24.75 6.66
CA SER A 513 7.74 25.71 7.36
C SER A 513 7.92 25.48 8.87
N VAL A 514 7.20 24.51 9.48
CA VAL A 514 7.26 24.21 10.92
C VAL A 514 8.36 23.21 11.23
N CYS A 515 8.36 22.08 10.53
CA CYS A 515 9.35 21.02 10.73
C CYS A 515 10.76 21.38 10.20
N GLU A 516 10.88 22.45 9.40
CA GLU A 516 12.16 23.08 9.10
C GLU A 516 12.77 23.84 10.29
N LYS A 517 11.92 24.33 11.22
CA LYS A 517 12.32 25.14 12.39
C LYS A 517 12.36 24.32 13.69
N VAL A 518 11.78 23.13 13.68
CA VAL A 518 11.62 22.25 14.84
C VAL A 518 12.46 21.01 14.66
N THR A 519 13.30 20.71 15.67
CA THR A 519 14.09 19.47 15.71
C THR A 519 13.59 18.61 16.86
N CYS A 520 13.12 17.41 16.53
CA CYS A 520 12.78 16.39 17.52
C CYS A 520 14.06 15.71 18.02
N ALA A 521 14.17 15.51 19.32
CA ALA A 521 15.26 14.81 19.97
C ALA A 521 15.20 13.29 19.74
N ASN A 522 16.29 12.60 20.09
CA ASN A 522 16.38 11.14 20.19
C ASN A 522 15.95 10.35 18.93
N GLY A 523 16.08 10.95 17.74
CA GLY A 523 15.70 10.34 16.47
C GLY A 523 14.20 10.42 16.15
N GLY A 524 13.44 11.25 16.87
CA GLY A 524 12.05 11.54 16.52
C GLY A 524 11.92 12.24 15.17
N ILE A 525 10.79 12.00 14.50
CA ILE A 525 10.49 12.57 13.19
C ILE A 525 9.50 13.71 13.40
N CYS A 526 9.81 14.92 12.92
CA CYS A 526 8.82 16.00 12.96
C CYS A 526 7.74 15.73 11.91
N PHE A 527 6.49 15.70 12.35
CA PHE A 527 5.32 15.61 11.47
C PHE A 527 4.48 16.88 11.67
N ALA A 528 4.32 17.67 10.62
CA ALA A 528 3.47 18.86 10.66
C ALA A 528 2.00 18.42 10.60
N ASN A 529 1.26 18.61 11.70
CA ASN A 529 -0.14 18.21 11.82
C ASN A 529 -1.12 19.35 11.50
N ARG A 530 -0.61 20.59 11.37
CA ARG A 530 -1.30 21.84 11.04
C ARG A 530 -0.31 22.76 10.29
N ALA A 531 -0.74 23.96 9.87
CA ALA A 531 0.19 24.89 9.18
C ALA A 531 1.32 25.41 10.08
N ASP A 532 1.02 25.58 11.38
CA ASP A 532 1.91 26.08 12.43
C ASP A 532 2.10 25.07 13.57
N GLY A 533 1.34 23.97 13.54
CA GLY A 533 1.43 22.87 14.49
C GLY A 533 2.27 21.71 13.97
N PHE A 534 2.99 21.08 14.90
CA PHE A 534 3.71 19.84 14.67
C PHE A 534 3.46 18.86 15.80
N ILE A 535 3.75 17.60 15.53
CA ILE A 535 3.95 16.55 16.52
C ILE A 535 5.32 15.95 16.25
N CYS A 536 6.15 15.85 17.27
CA CYS A 536 7.32 14.99 17.19
C CYS A 536 6.88 13.53 17.36
N LEU A 537 7.10 12.74 16.33
CA LEU A 537 6.83 11.31 16.29
C LEU A 537 7.96 10.59 17.04
N CYS A 538 7.70 10.27 18.31
CA CYS A 538 8.72 9.78 19.24
C CYS A 538 9.01 8.30 19.06
N PRO A 539 10.29 7.88 18.91
CA PRO A 539 10.64 6.48 18.79
C PRO A 539 10.29 5.72 20.08
N LEU A 540 10.17 4.39 20.00
CA LEU A 540 9.97 3.53 21.18
C LEU A 540 10.97 3.89 22.29
N GLY A 541 10.47 4.03 23.51
CA GLY A 541 11.26 4.43 24.69
C GLY A 541 11.53 5.93 24.82
N TYR A 542 10.92 6.78 23.98
CA TYR A 542 10.99 8.24 24.11
C TYR A 542 9.60 8.89 24.11
N LYS A 543 9.47 10.00 24.84
CA LYS A 543 8.25 10.80 24.98
C LYS A 543 8.61 12.27 25.26
N GLY A 544 7.60 13.10 25.45
CA GLY A 544 7.75 14.56 25.57
C GLY A 544 7.32 15.27 24.28
N PHE A 545 7.30 16.60 24.29
CA PHE A 545 6.79 17.38 23.16
C PHE A 545 7.76 17.36 21.95
N LEU A 546 9.05 17.22 22.24
CA LEU A 546 10.15 17.08 21.29
C LEU A 546 10.82 15.70 21.38
N CYS A 547 10.22 14.71 22.04
CA CYS A 547 10.82 13.39 22.32
C CYS A 547 12.07 13.45 23.20
N GLU A 548 12.15 14.45 24.07
CA GLU A 548 13.27 14.79 24.94
C GLU A 548 13.43 13.87 26.15
N GLU A 549 12.35 13.21 26.60
CA GLU A 549 12.35 12.31 27.76
C GLU A 549 12.51 10.85 27.32
N SER A 550 13.46 10.12 27.92
CA SER A 550 13.61 8.67 27.74
C SER A 550 12.93 7.87 28.86
N PHE A 551 12.42 6.69 28.52
CA PHE A 551 11.83 5.75 29.48
C PHE A 551 12.00 4.29 29.01
N LEU A 552 11.94 3.34 29.95
CA LEU A 552 11.96 1.91 29.61
C LEU A 552 10.55 1.47 29.19
N LEU A 553 10.35 1.15 27.93
CA LEU A 553 9.09 0.59 27.43
C LEU A 553 8.97 -0.88 27.89
N SER A 554 7.98 -1.17 28.72
CA SER A 554 7.75 -2.49 29.34
C SER A 554 6.34 -3.03 29.10
N LEU A 555 5.34 -2.15 28.95
CA LEU A 555 3.96 -2.53 28.65
C LEU A 555 3.34 -1.56 27.63
N PRO A 556 3.52 -1.83 26.31
CA PRO A 556 3.06 -0.97 25.22
C PRO A 556 1.58 -0.57 25.29
N GLN A 557 1.35 0.74 25.32
CA GLN A 557 0.04 1.38 25.20
C GLN A 557 -0.03 2.22 23.92
N PHE A 558 -1.11 2.02 23.17
CA PHE A 558 -1.45 2.72 21.95
C PHE A 558 -2.67 3.62 22.22
N ASN A 559 -2.70 4.82 21.66
CA ASN A 559 -3.58 5.91 22.11
C ASN A 559 -4.58 6.41 21.05
N GLU A 560 -5.00 5.55 20.11
CA GLU A 560 -5.87 5.88 18.97
C GLU A 560 -5.34 6.98 18.02
N SER A 561 -4.12 7.45 18.21
CA SER A 561 -3.49 8.35 17.25
C SER A 561 -3.18 7.59 15.96
N MET A 562 -3.51 8.18 14.81
CA MET A 562 -3.12 7.62 13.49
C MET A 562 -1.59 7.53 13.33
N TYR A 563 -0.82 8.18 14.22
CA TYR A 563 0.64 8.12 14.27
C TYR A 563 1.17 7.17 15.35
N SER A 564 0.32 6.48 16.12
CA SER A 564 0.71 5.54 17.18
C SER A 564 0.75 4.11 16.63
N TYR A 565 1.95 3.57 16.41
CA TYR A 565 2.14 2.19 15.96
C TYR A 565 3.53 1.66 16.35
N ALA A 566 3.68 0.34 16.39
CA ALA A 566 4.97 -0.33 16.44
C ALA A 566 5.21 -1.13 15.15
N SER A 567 6.48 -1.37 14.82
CA SER A 567 6.91 -2.09 13.63
C SER A 567 8.08 -2.99 13.98
N ALA A 568 7.86 -4.31 13.94
CA ALA A 568 8.85 -5.32 14.28
C ALA A 568 9.30 -6.12 13.05
N PRO A 569 10.59 -6.50 12.97
CA PRO A 569 11.05 -7.40 11.92
C PRO A 569 10.45 -8.80 12.08
N TRP A 570 10.36 -9.55 10.98
CA TRP A 570 9.95 -10.95 11.04
C TRP A 570 10.96 -11.77 11.86
N PRO A 571 10.51 -12.64 12.79
CA PRO A 571 11.41 -13.40 13.67
C PRO A 571 12.34 -14.41 12.96
N GLN A 572 12.22 -14.64 11.65
CA GLN A 572 13.08 -15.52 10.86
C GLN A 572 13.50 -14.86 9.53
N PRO A 573 14.80 -14.75 9.22
CA PRO A 573 15.26 -14.13 7.98
C PRO A 573 15.43 -15.15 6.84
N SER A 574 14.35 -15.51 6.14
CA SER A 574 14.42 -16.07 4.77
C SER A 574 13.05 -16.16 4.10
N HIS A 575 12.87 -15.47 2.97
CA HIS A 575 11.79 -15.63 1.96
C HIS A 575 10.38 -15.82 2.54
N ASN A 576 9.62 -14.72 2.59
CA ASN A 576 8.42 -14.56 3.41
C ASN A 576 7.16 -15.30 2.88
N TYR A 577 7.30 -16.46 2.25
CA TYR A 577 6.23 -17.36 1.84
C TYR A 577 5.76 -18.20 3.03
N LEU A 578 4.74 -17.71 3.70
CA LEU A 578 4.11 -18.37 4.84
C LEU A 578 3.17 -19.46 4.34
N SER A 579 3.55 -20.72 4.56
CA SER A 579 2.62 -21.88 4.49
C SER A 579 2.00 -22.20 5.86
N PHE A 580 2.63 -21.74 6.94
CA PHE A 580 2.16 -21.84 8.31
C PHE A 580 2.44 -20.53 9.05
N MET A 581 1.49 -20.09 9.89
CA MET A 581 1.74 -19.11 10.93
C MET A 581 0.86 -19.38 12.15
N GLU A 582 1.35 -19.03 13.34
CA GLU A 582 0.54 -18.91 14.56
C GLU A 582 0.94 -17.63 15.28
N PHE A 583 -0.05 -16.80 15.58
CA PHE A 583 0.08 -15.53 16.27
C PHE A 583 -0.76 -15.57 17.54
N GLU A 584 -0.13 -15.33 18.70
CA GLU A 584 -0.85 -15.12 19.96
C GLU A 584 -0.58 -13.69 20.45
N MET A 585 -1.62 -13.03 20.95
CA MET A 585 -1.54 -11.69 21.53
C MET A 585 -2.37 -11.60 22.80
N THR A 586 -1.83 -10.98 23.84
CA THR A 586 -2.59 -10.60 25.04
C THR A 586 -2.78 -9.09 25.01
N PHE A 587 -4.03 -8.63 24.96
CA PHE A 587 -4.38 -7.22 24.74
C PHE A 587 -5.58 -6.79 25.60
N GLN A 588 -5.71 -5.48 25.82
CA GLN A 588 -6.82 -4.84 26.52
C GLN A 588 -7.28 -3.64 25.68
N PRO A 589 -8.39 -3.76 24.90
CA PRO A 589 -8.87 -2.69 24.04
C PRO A 589 -9.61 -1.61 24.85
N THR A 590 -9.38 -0.33 24.59
CA THR A 590 -10.20 0.78 25.14
C THR A 590 -11.26 1.26 24.14
N ASN A 591 -11.16 0.85 22.87
CA ASN A 591 -12.09 1.20 21.79
C ASN A 591 -12.54 -0.10 21.06
N PRO A 592 -13.83 -0.22 20.65
CA PRO A 592 -14.32 -1.36 19.86
C PRO A 592 -13.74 -1.48 18.44
N ASP A 593 -13.09 -0.45 17.89
CA ASP A 593 -12.44 -0.49 16.58
C ASP A 593 -10.91 -0.30 16.70
N GLY A 594 -10.12 -1.00 15.89
CA GLY A 594 -8.67 -0.76 15.79
C GLY A 594 -7.83 -1.94 15.28
N THR A 595 -6.74 -1.64 14.58
CA THR A 595 -5.82 -2.65 14.00
C THR A 595 -4.80 -3.16 15.01
N LEU A 596 -4.88 -4.45 15.35
CA LEU A 596 -3.96 -5.13 16.27
C LEU A 596 -2.65 -5.55 15.57
N LEU A 597 -2.76 -6.12 14.36
CA LEU A 597 -1.64 -6.59 13.54
C LEU A 597 -1.92 -6.30 12.06
N TYR A 598 -0.92 -5.84 11.31
CA TYR A 598 -0.96 -5.71 9.86
C TYR A 598 0.39 -6.02 9.21
N THR A 599 0.37 -6.72 8.07
CA THR A 599 1.53 -6.93 7.20
C THR A 599 1.10 -7.33 5.79
N ASP A 600 1.83 -6.89 4.77
CA ASP A 600 1.48 -7.08 3.36
C ASP A 600 2.71 -7.30 2.46
N ASP A 601 2.47 -7.52 1.16
CA ASP A 601 3.48 -7.37 0.12
C ASP A 601 3.08 -6.29 -0.89
N ALA A 602 3.93 -5.28 -1.08
CA ALA A 602 3.65 -4.18 -1.99
C ALA A 602 3.48 -4.61 -3.46
N ALA A 603 4.06 -5.75 -3.86
CA ALA A 603 4.05 -6.25 -5.24
C ALA A 603 2.99 -7.34 -5.51
N SER A 604 2.21 -7.76 -4.51
CA SER A 604 1.09 -8.69 -4.69
C SER A 604 -0.18 -8.23 -3.97
N ARG A 605 -1.22 -9.05 -3.96
CA ARG A 605 -2.47 -8.81 -3.21
C ARG A 605 -2.41 -9.40 -1.79
N ASP A 606 -1.36 -10.14 -1.48
CA ASP A 606 -1.15 -10.88 -0.24
C ASP A 606 -1.04 -9.95 0.97
N PHE A 607 -1.77 -10.30 2.04
CA PHE A 607 -1.68 -9.65 3.34
C PHE A 607 -2.11 -10.58 4.47
N LEU A 608 -1.74 -10.20 5.70
CA LEU A 608 -2.25 -10.72 6.95
C LEU A 608 -2.66 -9.53 7.83
N SER A 609 -3.87 -9.56 8.36
CA SER A 609 -4.43 -8.49 9.18
C SER A 609 -5.27 -9.05 10.32
N ILE A 610 -5.17 -8.44 11.49
CA ILE A 610 -6.02 -8.71 12.63
C ILE A 610 -6.51 -7.36 13.15
N SER A 611 -7.83 -7.16 13.14
CA SER A 611 -8.45 -5.91 13.56
C SER A 611 -9.68 -6.15 14.44
N LEU A 612 -9.98 -5.18 15.29
CA LEU A 612 -11.26 -5.03 15.96
C LEU A 612 -12.19 -4.22 15.05
N VAL A 613 -13.40 -4.73 14.82
CA VAL A 613 -14.43 -4.11 13.97
C VAL A 613 -15.78 -4.20 14.69
N GLY A 614 -16.27 -3.09 15.21
CA GLY A 614 -17.49 -3.02 16.01
C GLY A 614 -17.44 -3.87 17.29
N GLY A 615 -16.26 -4.04 17.88
CA GLY A 615 -15.98 -4.89 19.04
C GLY A 615 -15.68 -6.35 18.69
N TYR A 616 -15.85 -6.79 17.44
CA TYR A 616 -15.57 -8.17 17.01
C TYR A 616 -14.12 -8.29 16.55
N VAL A 617 -13.42 -9.36 16.93
CA VAL A 617 -12.10 -9.67 16.37
C VAL A 617 -12.26 -10.28 14.98
N GLU A 618 -11.61 -9.69 13.99
CA GLU A 618 -11.53 -10.21 12.62
C GLU A 618 -10.09 -10.54 12.26
N PHE A 619 -9.84 -11.81 11.89
CA PHE A 619 -8.62 -12.25 11.22
C PHE A 619 -8.88 -12.28 9.71
N ARG A 620 -8.11 -11.49 8.96
CA ARG A 620 -8.24 -11.35 7.51
C ARG A 620 -6.93 -11.69 6.80
N PHE A 621 -7.00 -12.42 5.70
CA PHE A 621 -5.83 -12.77 4.89
C PHE A 621 -6.15 -13.06 3.43
N ASP A 622 -5.20 -12.82 2.53
CA ASP A 622 -5.31 -13.17 1.10
C ASP A 622 -4.08 -13.97 0.66
N CYS A 623 -4.32 -15.08 -0.05
CA CYS A 623 -3.29 -15.96 -0.62
C CYS A 623 -3.07 -15.72 -2.13
N GLY A 624 -3.63 -14.65 -2.70
CA GLY A 624 -3.62 -14.36 -4.15
C GLY A 624 -4.89 -14.81 -4.88
N SER A 625 -6.00 -15.03 -4.17
CA SER A 625 -7.30 -15.43 -4.77
C SER A 625 -8.50 -14.73 -4.15
N GLY A 626 -8.31 -13.83 -3.19
CA GLY A 626 -9.39 -13.12 -2.51
C GLY A 626 -9.19 -13.09 -1.00
N ALA A 627 -9.68 -12.04 -0.38
CA ALA A 627 -9.58 -11.84 1.06
C ALA A 627 -10.55 -12.77 1.81
N THR A 628 -9.98 -13.63 2.64
CA THR A 628 -10.70 -14.47 3.59
C THR A 628 -10.92 -13.68 4.87
N VAL A 629 -12.12 -13.74 5.45
CA VAL A 629 -12.46 -13.09 6.73
C VAL A 629 -12.95 -14.14 7.71
N ILE A 630 -12.25 -14.28 8.84
CA ILE A 630 -12.66 -15.11 9.97
C ILE A 630 -13.02 -14.17 11.11
N ARG A 631 -14.29 -14.14 11.52
CA ARG A 631 -14.80 -13.22 12.55
C ARG A 631 -15.18 -13.99 13.81
N TRP A 632 -14.71 -13.53 14.95
CA TRP A 632 -15.07 -14.02 16.28
C TRP A 632 -15.96 -13.02 17.01
N SER A 633 -16.63 -13.49 18.07
CA SER A 633 -17.60 -12.71 18.87
C SER A 633 -17.02 -11.43 19.46
N ALA A 634 -17.93 -10.53 19.88
CA ALA A 634 -17.55 -9.25 20.45
C ALA A 634 -16.75 -9.41 21.76
N VAL A 635 -15.59 -8.74 21.83
CA VAL A 635 -14.77 -8.58 23.04
C VAL A 635 -15.23 -7.36 23.84
N ALA A 636 -14.91 -7.33 25.14
CA ALA A 636 -15.25 -6.21 26.00
C ALA A 636 -14.12 -5.17 25.98
N THR A 637 -14.46 -3.88 26.08
CA THR A 637 -13.45 -2.85 26.33
C THR A 637 -12.99 -2.90 27.79
N ASP A 638 -11.78 -2.42 28.03
CA ASP A 638 -11.13 -2.29 29.34
C ASP A 638 -10.89 -3.64 30.07
N VAL A 639 -11.04 -4.75 29.36
CA VAL A 639 -10.80 -6.12 29.85
C VAL A 639 -9.66 -6.78 29.08
N TRP A 640 -8.85 -7.59 29.77
CA TRP A 640 -7.78 -8.37 29.16
C TRP A 640 -8.32 -9.58 28.39
N HIS A 641 -7.87 -9.74 27.14
CA HIS A 641 -8.22 -10.84 26.25
C HIS A 641 -6.97 -11.57 25.75
N GLU A 642 -7.07 -12.89 25.56
CA GLU A 642 -6.04 -13.73 24.95
C GLU A 642 -6.46 -14.15 23.54
N LEU A 643 -5.90 -13.48 22.53
CA LEU A 643 -6.09 -13.83 21.13
C LEU A 643 -5.11 -14.95 20.73
N ARG A 644 -5.63 -15.95 20.01
CA ARG A 644 -4.83 -16.92 19.25
C ARG A 644 -5.36 -17.04 17.84
N VAL A 645 -4.46 -16.88 16.87
CA VAL A 645 -4.72 -17.03 15.44
C VAL A 645 -3.72 -18.03 14.90
N SER A 646 -4.15 -18.97 14.07
CA SER A 646 -3.22 -19.75 13.26
C SER A 646 -3.72 -19.87 11.83
N ARG A 647 -2.79 -20.10 10.89
CA ARG A 647 -3.12 -20.45 9.51
C ARG A 647 -2.19 -21.54 9.03
N THR A 648 -2.75 -22.60 8.48
CA THR A 648 -2.03 -23.69 7.78
C THR A 648 -2.57 -23.81 6.37
N ALA A 649 -1.74 -23.53 5.37
CA ALA A 649 -2.16 -23.39 3.98
C ALA A 649 -3.36 -22.43 3.86
N LYS A 650 -4.51 -22.88 3.33
CA LYS A 650 -5.71 -22.05 3.20
C LYS A 650 -6.50 -21.92 4.49
N ASN A 651 -6.31 -22.82 5.46
CA ASN A 651 -7.15 -22.92 6.64
C ASN A 651 -6.64 -21.96 7.70
N GLY A 652 -7.44 -20.97 8.07
CA GLY A 652 -7.24 -20.12 9.24
C GLY A 652 -8.08 -20.60 10.42
N ILE A 653 -7.60 -20.35 11.63
CA ILE A 653 -8.26 -20.61 12.90
C ILE A 653 -8.14 -19.35 13.74
N LEU A 654 -9.25 -18.88 14.30
CA LEU A 654 -9.32 -17.74 15.21
C LEU A 654 -9.97 -18.19 16.53
N GLN A 655 -9.32 -17.87 17.64
CA GLN A 655 -9.80 -18.13 18.99
C GLN A 655 -9.53 -16.89 19.85
N VAL A 656 -10.50 -16.49 20.68
CA VAL A 656 -10.31 -15.48 21.71
C VAL A 656 -10.71 -16.06 23.06
N ASP A 657 -9.84 -15.87 24.05
CA ASP A 657 -9.90 -16.47 25.38
C ASP A 657 -10.04 -18.00 25.33
N ASN A 658 -10.50 -18.63 26.42
CA ASN A 658 -10.77 -20.07 26.47
C ASN A 658 -12.07 -20.49 25.76
N GLN A 659 -12.49 -19.74 24.73
CA GLN A 659 -13.71 -20.03 23.96
C GLN A 659 -13.41 -21.02 22.82
N ARG A 660 -14.44 -21.48 22.10
CA ARG A 660 -14.25 -22.45 21.00
C ARG A 660 -13.60 -21.75 19.80
N PRO A 661 -12.60 -22.35 19.13
CA PRO A 661 -12.03 -21.79 17.91
C PRO A 661 -13.07 -21.78 16.77
N VAL A 662 -12.96 -20.79 15.88
CA VAL A 662 -13.65 -20.75 14.59
C VAL A 662 -12.64 -20.90 13.48
N GLU A 663 -12.99 -21.74 12.51
CA GLU A 663 -12.18 -22.03 11.34
C GLU A 663 -12.77 -21.31 10.12
N GLY A 664 -11.91 -20.95 9.18
CA GLY A 664 -12.27 -20.43 7.87
C GLY A 664 -11.21 -20.82 6.84
N MET A 665 -11.57 -20.83 5.56
CA MET A 665 -10.69 -21.33 4.51
C MET A 665 -10.64 -20.36 3.35
N ALA A 666 -9.43 -20.06 2.87
CA ALA A 666 -9.24 -19.26 1.67
C ALA A 666 -9.65 -19.99 0.39
N GLU A 667 -10.30 -19.25 -0.49
CA GLU A 667 -10.72 -19.70 -1.81
C GLU A 667 -9.54 -19.79 -2.80
N GLY A 668 -9.83 -20.32 -3.99
CA GLY A 668 -8.84 -20.49 -5.05
C GLY A 668 -7.80 -21.58 -4.78
N ALA A 669 -6.69 -21.56 -5.52
CA ALA A 669 -5.69 -22.64 -5.53
C ALA A 669 -4.52 -22.44 -4.55
N PHE A 670 -4.14 -21.20 -4.26
CA PHE A 670 -2.91 -20.86 -3.55
C PHE A 670 -2.96 -21.16 -2.05
N THR A 671 -1.81 -21.50 -1.47
CA THR A 671 -1.67 -21.92 -0.05
C THR A 671 -0.61 -21.11 0.71
N GLN A 672 0.20 -20.35 -0.02
CA GLN A 672 1.27 -19.53 0.52
C GLN A 672 0.83 -18.07 0.47
N ILE A 673 1.23 -17.30 1.48
CA ILE A 673 1.10 -15.84 1.52
C ILE A 673 2.50 -15.28 1.55
N LYS A 674 2.81 -14.32 0.68
CA LYS A 674 4.02 -13.51 0.71
C LYS A 674 3.73 -12.20 1.45
N CYS A 675 4.45 -11.91 2.54
CA CYS A 675 4.37 -10.58 3.19
C CYS A 675 5.77 -9.99 3.32
N SER A 676 6.12 -8.97 2.55
CA SER A 676 7.45 -8.33 2.59
C SER A 676 7.57 -7.15 3.55
N SER A 677 6.45 -6.57 4.01
CA SER A 677 6.46 -5.54 5.04
C SER A 677 6.96 -6.11 6.38
N PRO A 678 7.44 -5.25 7.31
CA PRO A 678 7.55 -5.64 8.72
C PRO A 678 6.15 -5.86 9.33
N LEU A 679 6.14 -6.42 10.55
CA LEU A 679 4.94 -6.64 11.34
C LEU A 679 4.53 -5.33 12.02
N TYR A 680 3.47 -4.69 11.54
CA TYR A 680 2.92 -3.50 12.15
C TYR A 680 1.91 -3.87 13.24
N ILE A 681 2.03 -3.24 14.41
CA ILE A 681 1.33 -3.62 15.64
C ILE A 681 0.69 -2.38 16.25
N GLY A 682 -0.59 -2.47 16.61
CA GLY A 682 -1.38 -1.37 17.17
C GLY A 682 -1.72 -0.23 16.20
N GLY A 683 -1.16 -0.26 14.98
CA GLY A 683 -1.47 0.67 13.91
C GLY A 683 -0.55 0.45 12.71
N VAL A 684 -0.58 1.35 11.73
CA VAL A 684 0.30 1.32 10.54
C VAL A 684 0.93 2.70 10.27
N PRO A 685 2.06 2.80 9.54
CA PRO A 685 2.69 4.07 9.21
C PRO A 685 1.82 5.00 8.36
N ASN A 686 0.96 4.41 7.52
CA ASN A 686 0.03 5.13 6.65
C ASN A 686 -1.14 4.21 6.31
N TYR A 687 -2.36 4.62 6.67
CA TYR A 687 -3.59 3.87 6.43
C TYR A 687 -3.98 3.85 4.94
N ASP A 688 -3.67 4.93 4.20
CA ASP A 688 -4.05 5.11 2.80
C ASP A 688 -3.41 4.10 1.83
N ILE A 689 -2.33 3.42 2.24
CA ILE A 689 -1.59 2.44 1.43
C ILE A 689 -1.86 0.99 1.85
N THR A 690 -2.70 0.77 2.86
CA THR A 690 -3.09 -0.59 3.25
C THR A 690 -4.01 -1.21 2.20
N LYS A 691 -3.99 -2.54 2.06
CA LYS A 691 -4.92 -3.27 1.18
C LYS A 691 -6.34 -3.07 1.70
N THR A 692 -7.25 -2.52 0.89
CA THR A 692 -8.63 -2.16 1.30
C THR A 692 -9.39 -3.34 1.94
N SER A 693 -9.21 -4.55 1.42
CA SER A 693 -9.86 -5.77 1.93
C SER A 693 -9.32 -6.26 3.29
N ALA A 694 -8.17 -5.73 3.74
CA ALA A 694 -7.54 -6.14 4.99
C ALA A 694 -8.21 -5.60 6.26
N GLY A 695 -9.18 -4.69 6.16
CA GLY A 695 -9.90 -4.15 7.32
C GLY A 695 -9.03 -3.33 8.28
N ALA A 696 -7.82 -2.96 7.88
CA ALA A 696 -6.90 -2.15 8.67
C ALA A 696 -7.25 -0.65 8.51
N LEU A 697 -8.34 -0.21 9.15
CA LEU A 697 -8.96 1.10 8.90
C LEU A 697 -8.71 2.14 10.01
N ARG A 698 -8.33 1.72 11.22
CA ARG A 698 -8.16 2.60 12.39
C ARG A 698 -6.99 2.15 13.28
N PRO A 699 -6.31 3.08 13.97
CA PRO A 699 -5.34 2.73 15.01
C PRO A 699 -6.02 2.02 16.19
N PHE A 700 -5.27 1.14 16.83
CA PHE A 700 -5.69 0.52 18.09
C PHE A 700 -5.59 1.54 19.23
N SER A 701 -6.54 1.46 20.14
CA SER A 701 -6.52 2.15 21.43
C SER A 701 -6.56 1.10 22.52
N GLY A 702 -5.58 1.12 23.41
CA GLY A 702 -5.45 0.15 24.49
C GLY A 702 -4.02 -0.38 24.69
N THR A 703 -3.92 -1.47 25.45
CA THR A 703 -2.65 -2.02 25.94
C THR A 703 -2.36 -3.37 25.30
N VAL A 704 -1.09 -3.64 24.95
CA VAL A 704 -0.62 -4.96 24.48
C VAL A 704 0.49 -5.46 25.41
N GLN A 705 0.37 -6.71 25.85
CA GLN A 705 1.21 -7.32 26.88
C GLN A 705 2.15 -8.39 26.36
N LYS A 706 1.63 -9.31 25.56
CA LYS A 706 2.37 -10.42 24.97
C LYS A 706 2.10 -10.40 23.47
N ILE A 707 3.14 -10.58 22.68
CA ILE A 707 3.05 -10.80 21.24
C ILE A 707 3.97 -11.98 20.92
N THR A 708 3.42 -13.04 20.35
CA THR A 708 4.20 -14.20 19.90
C THR A 708 3.80 -14.59 18.50
N LEU A 709 4.78 -14.86 17.64
CA LEU A 709 4.60 -15.34 16.27
C LEU A 709 5.49 -16.56 16.03
N ASN A 710 4.88 -17.69 15.67
CA ASN A 710 5.54 -18.99 15.49
C ASN A 710 6.41 -19.34 16.72
N ASP A 711 5.79 -19.25 17.89
CA ASP A 711 6.39 -19.47 19.21
C ASP A 711 7.51 -18.47 19.62
N ARG A 712 7.91 -17.54 18.74
CA ARG A 712 8.89 -16.47 19.05
C ARG A 712 8.20 -15.25 19.65
N THR A 713 8.74 -14.73 20.74
CA THR A 713 8.26 -13.46 21.32
C THR A 713 8.73 -12.29 20.44
N ILE A 714 7.80 -11.39 20.12
CA ILE A 714 8.09 -10.13 19.44
C ILE A 714 8.29 -9.07 20.52
N GLU A 715 9.54 -8.70 20.78
CA GLU A 715 9.90 -7.66 21.74
C GLU A 715 9.76 -6.27 21.10
N LEU A 716 8.91 -5.42 21.65
CA LEU A 716 8.78 -4.01 21.25
C LEU A 716 9.82 -3.13 21.97
N ASN A 717 11.07 -3.58 21.95
CA ASN A 717 12.18 -2.94 22.64
C ASN A 717 12.93 -1.97 21.70
N PRO A 718 13.38 -0.79 22.20
CA PRO A 718 14.14 0.17 21.40
C PRO A 718 15.39 -0.48 20.78
N GLY A 719 15.51 -0.41 19.46
CA GLY A 719 16.64 -0.98 18.69
C GLY A 719 16.42 -2.40 18.15
N GLN A 720 15.37 -3.11 18.57
CA GLN A 720 14.90 -4.35 17.90
C GLN A 720 13.61 -4.11 17.11
N ALA A 721 12.72 -3.26 17.64
CA ALA A 721 11.56 -2.75 16.94
C ALA A 721 11.71 -1.25 16.67
N PHE A 722 11.05 -0.79 15.61
CA PHE A 722 10.70 0.61 15.42
C PHE A 722 9.28 0.85 15.95
N GLY A 723 8.91 2.10 16.16
CA GLY A 723 7.56 2.47 16.55
C GLY A 723 7.51 3.91 17.00
N VAL A 724 6.32 4.48 16.98
CA VAL A 724 6.06 5.90 17.14
C VAL A 724 4.99 6.12 18.20
N ASN A 725 5.23 7.06 19.12
CA ASN A 725 4.27 7.55 20.12
C ASN A 725 3.64 6.47 21.02
N VAL A 726 4.31 5.32 21.17
CA VAL A 726 3.91 4.23 22.07
C VAL A 726 4.43 4.51 23.47
N LEU A 727 3.54 4.49 24.46
CA LEU A 727 3.87 4.74 25.88
C LEU A 727 3.76 3.47 26.71
N ASN A 728 4.08 3.55 28.00
CA ASN A 728 3.72 2.51 28.96
C ASN A 728 2.28 2.71 29.46
N ALA A 729 1.51 1.63 29.52
CA ALA A 729 0.31 1.58 30.35
C ALA A 729 0.69 1.56 31.84
N ASP A 730 -0.24 1.99 32.70
CA ASP A 730 -0.07 2.02 34.15
C ASP A 730 -0.01 0.58 34.72
N HIS A 731 1.20 0.12 35.06
CA HIS A 731 1.44 -1.28 35.45
C HIS A 731 2.73 -1.44 36.28
N PRO A 732 2.75 -2.32 37.31
CA PRO A 732 3.93 -2.48 38.17
C PRO A 732 5.25 -2.79 37.46
N CYS A 733 5.26 -3.46 36.30
CA CYS A 733 6.51 -3.74 35.56
C CYS A 733 7.21 -2.46 35.04
N VAL A 734 6.52 -1.32 34.96
CA VAL A 734 7.10 -0.03 34.54
C VAL A 734 8.19 0.44 35.50
N GLU A 735 8.06 0.14 36.80
CA GLU A 735 9.07 0.46 37.82
C GLU A 735 10.20 -0.59 37.90
N ASN A 736 10.18 -1.61 37.03
CA ASN A 736 11.04 -2.79 37.03
C ASN A 736 11.23 -3.45 38.42
N PRO A 737 10.18 -4.09 38.96
CA PRO A 737 10.14 -4.58 40.33
C PRO A 737 10.94 -5.88 40.58
N CYS A 738 11.60 -6.43 39.56
CA CYS A 738 12.39 -7.65 39.66
C CYS A 738 13.86 -7.32 39.98
N ALA A 739 14.34 -7.77 41.14
CA ALA A 739 15.71 -7.57 41.60
C ALA A 739 16.72 -8.46 40.85
N ASN A 740 18.00 -8.19 41.06
CA ASN A 740 19.13 -9.08 40.70
C ASN A 740 19.20 -9.49 39.21
N GLY A 741 18.75 -8.60 38.32
CA GLY A 741 18.72 -8.85 36.87
C GLY A 741 17.61 -9.81 36.43
N GLY A 742 16.62 -10.09 37.29
CA GLY A 742 15.41 -10.81 36.90
C GLY A 742 14.55 -10.01 35.92
N THR A 743 13.83 -10.70 35.03
CA THR A 743 13.00 -10.06 33.99
C THR A 743 11.54 -10.01 34.41
N CYS A 744 10.94 -8.82 34.43
CA CYS A 744 9.51 -8.65 34.74
C CYS A 744 8.63 -9.14 33.60
N ARG A 745 7.72 -10.06 33.90
CA ARG A 745 6.66 -10.51 33.00
C ARG A 745 5.32 -9.93 33.47
N PRO A 746 4.76 -8.95 32.76
CA PRO A 746 3.45 -8.40 33.11
C PRO A 746 2.33 -9.46 33.00
N LYS A 747 1.33 -9.34 33.88
CA LYS A 747 0.09 -10.12 33.92
C LYS A 747 -1.11 -9.19 34.07
N TRP A 748 -2.30 -9.71 33.78
CA TRP A 748 -3.59 -9.01 33.93
C TRP A 748 -3.89 -8.58 35.38
N ASP A 749 -3.39 -9.29 36.39
CA ASP A 749 -3.58 -9.03 37.82
C ASP A 749 -2.28 -8.67 38.58
N GLY A 750 -1.15 -8.48 37.88
CA GLY A 750 0.15 -8.23 38.50
C GLY A 750 1.33 -8.56 37.60
N TYR A 751 2.31 -9.30 38.11
CA TYR A 751 3.51 -9.69 37.38
C TYR A 751 4.18 -10.94 37.98
N ASP A 752 4.92 -11.65 37.14
CA ASP A 752 5.94 -12.63 37.54
C ASP A 752 7.34 -12.06 37.30
N CYS A 753 8.36 -12.63 37.94
CA CYS A 753 9.77 -12.39 37.61
C CYS A 753 10.43 -13.69 37.15
N ASP A 754 11.09 -13.67 36.00
CA ASP A 754 12.03 -14.75 35.62
C ASP A 754 13.36 -14.52 36.34
N CYS A 755 13.75 -15.41 37.25
CA CYS A 755 14.99 -15.25 38.00
C CYS A 755 16.22 -15.83 37.28
N THR A 756 17.35 -15.15 37.48
CA THR A 756 18.70 -15.58 37.08
C THR A 756 19.21 -16.71 37.99
N LEU A 757 20.20 -17.48 37.53
CA LEU A 757 20.82 -18.53 38.36
C LEU A 757 21.31 -17.94 39.69
N GLY A 758 20.97 -18.61 40.80
CA GLY A 758 21.31 -18.20 42.16
C GLY A 758 20.26 -17.34 42.89
N TYR A 759 19.19 -16.90 42.22
CA TYR A 759 18.15 -16.03 42.79
C TYR A 759 16.75 -16.65 42.71
N ASP A 760 15.92 -16.37 43.72
CA ASP A 760 14.55 -16.86 43.88
C ASP A 760 13.64 -15.82 44.57
N GLY A 761 12.35 -16.12 44.70
CA GLY A 761 11.32 -15.30 45.32
C GLY A 761 10.51 -14.52 44.30
N LYS A 762 9.35 -14.01 44.74
CA LYS A 762 8.36 -13.30 43.90
C LYS A 762 8.97 -12.16 43.07
N HIS A 763 10.06 -11.56 43.55
CA HIS A 763 10.75 -10.42 42.96
C HIS A 763 12.23 -10.71 42.68
N CYS A 764 12.64 -11.98 42.62
CA CYS A 764 14.04 -12.42 42.58
C CYS A 764 14.92 -11.82 43.70
N GLN A 765 14.28 -11.38 44.79
CA GLN A 765 14.90 -10.63 45.88
C GLN A 765 15.62 -11.52 46.89
N LYS A 766 15.37 -12.83 46.85
CA LYS A 766 16.10 -13.80 47.67
C LYS A 766 17.31 -14.24 46.87
N GLU A 767 18.48 -13.75 47.26
CA GLU A 767 19.72 -14.44 46.95
C GLU A 767 19.64 -15.81 47.64
N CYS A 768 19.49 -16.89 46.86
CA CYS A 768 19.50 -18.26 47.41
C CYS A 768 20.94 -18.68 47.77
N GLY A 769 21.93 -17.93 47.26
CA GLY A 769 23.33 -18.01 47.60
C GLY A 769 23.85 -19.45 47.56
N ASN A 770 24.56 -19.81 48.61
CA ASN A 770 25.17 -21.13 48.78
C ASN A 770 24.16 -22.29 48.90
N TYR A 771 22.85 -22.07 48.94
CA TYR A 771 21.85 -23.14 48.95
C TYR A 771 21.51 -23.67 47.54
N CYS A 772 21.70 -22.85 46.50
CA CYS A 772 21.72 -23.29 45.11
C CYS A 772 23.14 -23.50 44.55
N LEU A 773 24.20 -23.09 45.29
CA LEU A 773 25.58 -23.04 44.77
C LEU A 773 26.65 -23.82 45.56
N ASN A 774 26.49 -24.13 46.87
CA ASN A 774 27.52 -24.86 47.64
C ASN A 774 27.25 -26.36 47.82
N THR A 775 26.21 -26.90 47.19
CA THR A 775 26.06 -28.34 47.01
C THR A 775 26.73 -28.85 45.72
N VAL A 776 27.46 -27.96 45.02
CA VAL A 776 28.34 -28.17 43.84
C VAL A 776 29.59 -29.03 44.13
N THR A 777 29.79 -29.51 45.36
CA THR A 777 30.81 -30.55 45.63
C THR A 777 30.27 -31.85 46.24
N GLU A 778 29.08 -31.89 46.86
CA GLU A 778 28.60 -33.14 47.51
C GLU A 778 27.09 -33.44 47.46
N SER A 779 26.14 -32.56 47.07
CA SER A 779 24.70 -32.98 47.04
C SER A 779 23.68 -32.13 46.24
N ILE A 780 24.02 -31.55 45.09
CA ILE A 780 23.01 -31.40 44.01
C ILE A 780 22.99 -32.70 43.21
N GLU A 781 22.55 -33.80 43.83
CA GLU A 781 22.49 -35.08 43.12
C GLU A 781 21.50 -35.01 41.93
N ILE A 782 20.47 -34.16 42.03
CA ILE A 782 19.29 -34.20 41.16
C ILE A 782 18.63 -32.80 40.98
N PRO A 783 18.72 -32.14 39.81
CA PRO A 783 17.92 -30.95 39.48
C PRO A 783 16.44 -31.27 39.22
N GLN A 784 15.56 -30.32 39.58
CA GLN A 784 14.12 -30.31 39.30
C GLN A 784 13.77 -29.28 38.23
N PHE A 785 12.91 -29.70 37.30
CA PHE A 785 12.39 -28.92 36.18
C PHE A 785 10.87 -28.69 36.36
N THR A 786 10.42 -27.48 36.04
CA THR A 786 9.05 -27.00 36.27
C THR A 786 8.19 -26.95 34.99
N GLY A 787 8.67 -27.53 33.89
CA GLY A 787 8.09 -27.39 32.55
C GLY A 787 8.50 -26.11 31.82
N ARG A 788 9.05 -25.11 32.53
CA ARG A 788 9.70 -23.90 31.97
C ARG A 788 11.21 -23.84 32.26
N SER A 789 11.73 -24.78 33.05
CA SER A 789 13.13 -24.84 33.42
C SER A 789 13.98 -25.50 32.34
N TYR A 790 15.23 -25.09 32.19
CA TYR A 790 16.18 -25.73 31.29
C TYR A 790 17.63 -25.49 31.73
N LEU A 791 18.53 -26.35 31.25
CA LEU A 791 19.99 -26.25 31.35
C LEU A 791 20.60 -26.35 29.95
N THR A 792 21.65 -25.57 29.69
CA THR A 792 22.37 -25.55 28.39
C THR A 792 23.82 -25.99 28.54
N TYR A 793 24.39 -26.61 27.51
CA TYR A 793 25.80 -27.03 27.48
C TYR A 793 26.39 -26.76 26.09
N ASP A 794 27.47 -25.99 26.03
CA ASP A 794 28.19 -25.58 24.82
C ASP A 794 29.58 -26.25 24.69
N ASN A 795 30.04 -26.92 25.74
CA ASN A 795 31.37 -27.52 25.83
C ASN A 795 31.63 -28.54 24.70
N ARG A 796 32.69 -28.27 23.91
CA ARG A 796 33.04 -29.03 22.70
C ARG A 796 33.21 -30.53 22.93
N ASP A 797 33.63 -30.97 24.12
CA ASP A 797 33.85 -32.39 24.41
C ASP A 797 32.58 -33.12 24.84
N ILE A 798 31.63 -32.41 25.47
CA ILE A 798 30.26 -32.88 25.67
C ILE A 798 29.56 -32.99 24.31
N LEU A 799 29.62 -31.92 23.51
CA LEU A 799 28.99 -31.86 22.19
C LEU A 799 29.51 -32.94 21.21
N LYS A 800 30.82 -33.25 21.19
CA LYS A 800 31.36 -34.34 20.35
C LYS A 800 30.78 -35.71 20.69
N ARG A 801 30.51 -36.00 21.96
CA ARG A 801 30.01 -37.32 22.42
C ARG A 801 28.55 -37.59 22.04
N VAL A 802 27.79 -36.56 21.72
CA VAL A 802 26.38 -36.66 21.33
C VAL A 802 26.21 -36.63 19.79
N SER A 803 27.21 -36.17 19.04
CA SER A 803 27.25 -36.08 17.56
C SER A 803 27.93 -37.28 16.88
N GLY A 804 28.07 -37.24 15.55
CA GLY A 804 28.94 -38.16 14.79
C GLY A 804 28.27 -39.47 14.35
N SER A 805 29.03 -40.55 14.19
CA SER A 805 28.49 -41.84 13.71
C SER A 805 27.77 -42.65 14.79
N ARG A 806 28.10 -42.46 16.07
CA ARG A 806 27.57 -43.23 17.19
C ARG A 806 27.27 -42.33 18.38
N THR A 807 26.11 -42.52 19.01
CA THR A 807 25.69 -41.80 20.21
C THR A 807 25.24 -42.82 21.26
N ASN A 808 25.65 -42.67 22.52
CA ASN A 808 25.18 -43.50 23.64
C ASN A 808 24.85 -42.57 24.80
N MET A 809 23.64 -42.68 25.34
CA MET A 809 23.11 -41.85 26.41
C MET A 809 22.43 -42.75 27.43
N PHE A 810 22.77 -42.58 28.70
CA PHE A 810 22.09 -43.21 29.83
C PHE A 810 21.66 -42.12 30.81
N MET A 811 20.42 -42.15 31.28
CA MET A 811 19.93 -41.22 32.30
C MET A 811 18.85 -41.88 33.16
N ARG A 812 18.62 -41.29 34.34
CA ARG A 812 17.43 -41.54 35.15
C ARG A 812 16.53 -40.31 35.11
N PHE A 813 15.21 -40.50 35.03
CA PHE A 813 14.24 -39.41 35.18
C PHE A 813 13.08 -39.82 36.08
N LYS A 814 12.42 -38.85 36.71
CA LYS A 814 11.07 -38.98 37.29
C LYS A 814 10.19 -37.85 36.79
N SER A 815 8.93 -38.12 36.46
CA SER A 815 7.97 -37.13 35.93
C SER A 815 6.59 -37.33 36.57
N THR A 816 5.86 -36.23 36.75
CA THR A 816 4.42 -36.24 37.08
C THR A 816 3.55 -35.78 35.89
N SER A 817 4.18 -35.43 34.76
CA SER A 817 3.51 -35.00 33.52
C SER A 817 3.63 -36.06 32.44
N LYS A 818 2.58 -36.23 31.63
CA LYS A 818 2.56 -37.11 30.46
C LYS A 818 3.34 -36.56 29.27
N ASP A 819 3.59 -35.25 29.28
CA ASP A 819 4.27 -34.51 28.23
C ASP A 819 5.42 -33.69 28.81
N GLY A 820 6.57 -33.71 28.14
CA GLY A 820 7.74 -32.92 28.52
C GLY A 820 9.00 -33.32 27.78
N LEU A 821 9.72 -32.33 27.27
CA LEU A 821 11.04 -32.52 26.67
C LEU A 821 12.10 -32.83 27.73
N LEU A 822 12.83 -33.95 27.57
CA LEU A 822 13.93 -34.34 28.48
C LEU A 822 15.30 -33.90 27.93
N LEU A 823 15.53 -34.07 26.63
CA LEU A 823 16.79 -33.73 25.95
C LEU A 823 16.50 -33.27 24.52
N TRP A 824 17.12 -32.15 24.12
CA TRP A 824 17.13 -31.68 22.74
C TRP A 824 18.53 -31.34 22.26
N ARG A 825 18.82 -31.70 21.00
CA ARG A 825 19.92 -31.14 20.24
C ARG A 825 19.61 -31.18 18.74
N GLY A 826 19.65 -30.04 18.06
CA GLY A 826 19.35 -29.93 16.63
C GLY A 826 19.62 -28.52 16.11
N ASP A 827 19.79 -28.41 14.79
CA ASP A 827 19.92 -27.10 14.13
C ASP A 827 18.70 -26.21 14.41
N SER A 828 18.94 -24.91 14.57
CA SER A 828 17.94 -23.95 15.07
C SER A 828 17.91 -22.69 14.19
N PRO A 829 16.78 -22.37 13.50
CA PRO A 829 15.54 -23.14 13.44
C PRO A 829 15.68 -24.45 12.64
N MET A 830 14.84 -25.44 12.99
CA MET A 830 14.86 -26.78 12.41
C MET A 830 14.32 -26.78 10.98
N ARG A 831 15.21 -26.85 9.98
CA ARG A 831 14.84 -26.93 8.55
C ARG A 831 14.34 -28.33 8.20
N ALA A 832 13.54 -28.47 7.15
CA ALA A 832 13.19 -29.77 6.58
C ALA A 832 14.47 -30.60 6.29
N ASN A 833 14.48 -31.85 6.74
CA ASN A 833 15.62 -32.76 6.70
C ASN A 833 16.87 -32.35 7.53
N SER A 834 16.78 -31.40 8.47
CA SER A 834 17.90 -31.11 9.38
C SER A 834 18.22 -32.30 10.30
N ASP A 835 19.49 -32.43 10.66
CA ASP A 835 19.94 -33.38 11.68
C ASP A 835 19.48 -32.90 13.06
N TYR A 836 18.94 -33.83 13.84
CA TYR A 836 18.56 -33.60 15.24
C TYR A 836 18.58 -34.90 16.04
N LEU A 837 18.53 -34.77 17.36
CA LEU A 837 18.44 -35.83 18.34
C LEU A 837 17.55 -35.35 19.50
N SER A 838 16.51 -36.10 19.83
CA SER A 838 15.57 -35.78 20.90
C SER A 838 15.21 -36.98 21.76
N LEU A 839 14.92 -36.70 23.03
CA LEU A 839 14.31 -37.63 23.98
C LEU A 839 13.26 -36.86 24.78
N GLY A 840 12.05 -37.40 24.88
CA GLY A 840 10.96 -36.74 25.61
C GLY A 840 9.76 -37.63 25.84
N LEU A 841 8.85 -37.15 26.68
CA LEU A 841 7.54 -37.73 26.94
C LEU A 841 6.48 -37.06 26.06
N GLN A 842 5.62 -37.86 25.45
CA GLN A 842 4.45 -37.42 24.68
C GLN A 842 3.31 -38.41 24.93
N ASP A 843 2.14 -37.94 25.36
CA ASP A 843 0.96 -38.76 25.69
C ASP A 843 1.25 -39.90 26.70
N GLY A 844 2.31 -39.75 27.51
CA GLY A 844 2.80 -40.76 28.45
C GLY A 844 3.73 -41.83 27.87
N ALA A 845 3.98 -41.83 26.55
CA ALA A 845 5.00 -42.66 25.93
C ALA A 845 6.38 -41.97 25.95
N LEU A 846 7.46 -42.74 26.07
CA LEU A 846 8.82 -42.21 25.93
C LEU A 846 9.28 -42.37 24.48
N ILE A 847 9.69 -41.26 23.88
CA ILE A 847 10.06 -41.16 22.47
C ILE A 847 11.53 -40.78 22.35
N PHE A 848 12.30 -41.61 21.64
CA PHE A 848 13.64 -41.29 21.17
C PHE A 848 13.61 -41.08 19.65
N SER A 849 13.92 -39.87 19.19
CA SER A 849 13.86 -39.52 17.76
C SER A 849 15.14 -38.87 17.27
N TYR A 850 15.50 -39.11 16.01
CA TYR A 850 16.66 -38.49 15.36
C TYR A 850 16.52 -38.48 13.84
N ASN A 851 17.17 -37.50 13.21
CA ASN A 851 17.27 -37.40 11.75
C ASN A 851 18.75 -37.27 11.33
N LEU A 852 19.06 -37.78 10.13
CA LEU A 852 20.40 -37.86 9.53
C LEU A 852 20.36 -37.35 8.08
N GLY A 853 19.64 -36.26 7.79
CA GLY A 853 19.58 -35.68 6.44
C GLY A 853 18.67 -36.41 5.43
N SER A 854 17.87 -37.40 5.84
CA SER A 854 17.05 -38.20 4.91
C SER A 854 15.67 -38.62 5.44
N GLY A 855 15.29 -38.14 6.64
CA GLY A 855 14.03 -38.45 7.30
C GLY A 855 14.24 -38.99 8.72
N ALA A 856 13.28 -38.71 9.60
CA ALA A 856 13.37 -39.07 11.01
C ALA A 856 13.20 -40.58 11.26
N ALA A 857 13.99 -41.11 12.20
CA ALA A 857 13.69 -42.34 12.91
C ALA A 857 13.04 -41.99 14.25
N THR A 858 12.01 -42.72 14.63
CA THR A 858 11.32 -42.54 15.92
C THR A 858 11.17 -43.91 16.59
N VAL A 859 11.67 -44.03 17.81
CA VAL A 859 11.60 -45.23 18.64
C VAL A 859 10.73 -44.92 19.85
N VAL A 860 9.57 -45.56 19.93
CA VAL A 860 8.57 -45.32 20.97
C VAL A 860 8.52 -46.52 21.92
N ILE A 861 8.48 -46.26 23.22
CA ILE A 861 8.11 -47.23 24.26
C ILE A 861 6.92 -46.66 25.03
N ASN A 862 5.86 -47.45 25.17
CA ASN A 862 4.68 -47.11 25.96
C ASN A 862 4.85 -47.68 27.38
N GLY A 863 4.51 -46.91 28.40
CA GLY A 863 4.64 -47.31 29.81
C GLY A 863 4.04 -46.28 30.76
N THR A 864 4.19 -46.48 32.06
CA THR A 864 3.64 -45.59 33.10
C THR A 864 4.68 -44.57 33.56
N PHE A 865 5.22 -43.78 32.63
CA PHE A 865 6.39 -42.90 32.86
C PHE A 865 6.08 -41.54 33.52
N SER A 866 4.84 -41.36 33.98
CA SER A 866 4.34 -40.15 34.64
C SER A 866 3.84 -40.45 36.06
N ASP A 867 4.29 -41.56 36.65
CA ASP A 867 3.85 -42.06 37.96
C ASP A 867 4.62 -41.46 39.15
N GLY A 868 5.50 -40.48 38.91
CA GLY A 868 6.37 -39.86 39.91
C GLY A 868 7.60 -40.68 40.31
N LYS A 869 7.80 -41.89 39.77
CA LYS A 869 8.94 -42.77 40.14
C LYS A 869 10.14 -42.61 39.21
N TRP A 870 11.25 -43.20 39.64
CA TRP A 870 12.50 -43.20 38.88
C TRP A 870 12.52 -44.27 37.79
N HIS A 871 12.65 -43.84 36.54
CA HIS A 871 12.86 -44.70 35.37
C HIS A 871 14.30 -44.61 34.88
N ARG A 872 14.89 -45.73 34.44
CA ARG A 872 16.22 -45.83 33.84
C ARG A 872 16.08 -45.90 32.32
N VAL A 873 16.68 -44.95 31.61
CA VAL A 873 16.65 -44.88 30.14
C VAL A 873 18.03 -45.11 29.57
N LYS A 874 18.12 -45.94 28.53
CA LYS A 874 19.30 -46.07 27.68
C LYS A 874 18.91 -45.88 26.21
N ALA A 875 19.44 -44.82 25.60
CA ALA A 875 19.28 -44.52 24.18
C ALA A 875 20.62 -44.67 23.46
N VAL A 876 20.65 -45.51 22.44
CA VAL A 876 21.85 -45.81 21.63
C VAL A 876 21.54 -45.58 20.16
N ARG A 877 22.43 -44.93 19.43
CA ARG A 877 22.41 -44.82 17.98
C ARG A 877 23.75 -45.28 17.42
N ASP A 878 23.71 -46.12 16.39
CA ASP A 878 24.88 -46.56 15.62
C ASP A 878 24.55 -46.47 14.13
N GLY A 879 25.12 -45.45 13.48
CA GLY A 879 24.73 -45.05 12.14
C GLY A 879 23.26 -44.69 12.07
N GLN A 880 22.52 -45.43 11.23
CA GLN A 880 21.07 -45.32 11.04
C GLN A 880 20.25 -46.01 12.12
N SER A 881 20.84 -46.99 12.83
CA SER A 881 20.11 -47.86 13.74
C SER A 881 20.06 -47.26 15.14
N GLY A 882 18.85 -47.13 15.68
CA GLY A 882 18.58 -46.61 17.01
C GLY A 882 18.01 -47.70 17.89
N LYS A 883 18.33 -47.67 19.18
CA LYS A 883 17.84 -48.58 20.22
C LYS A 883 17.48 -47.78 21.47
N LEU A 884 16.23 -47.87 21.89
CA LEU A 884 15.75 -47.35 23.17
C LEU A 884 15.50 -48.54 24.11
N THR A 885 15.83 -48.38 25.39
CA THR A 885 15.54 -49.34 26.45
C THR A 885 15.16 -48.56 27.70
N VAL A 886 14.03 -48.92 28.31
CA VAL A 886 13.50 -48.25 29.51
C VAL A 886 13.15 -49.32 30.52
N ASP A 887 13.76 -49.25 31.70
CA ASP A 887 13.64 -50.24 32.77
C ASP A 887 13.66 -51.69 32.22
N ASP A 888 12.64 -52.49 32.54
CA ASP A 888 12.50 -53.88 32.10
C ASP A 888 11.44 -54.04 30.99
N TYR A 889 10.97 -52.94 30.36
CA TYR A 889 10.01 -52.96 29.23
C TYR A 889 10.58 -53.54 27.92
N GLY A 890 11.83 -54.03 27.96
CA GLY A 890 12.56 -54.53 26.81
C GLY A 890 13.12 -53.41 25.93
N ALA A 891 13.87 -53.82 24.90
CA ALA A 891 14.45 -52.89 23.96
C ALA A 891 13.62 -52.77 22.68
N LYS A 892 13.38 -51.53 22.23
CA LYS A 892 12.85 -51.24 20.90
C LYS A 892 13.95 -50.68 20.01
N THR A 893 13.87 -50.98 18.72
CA THR A 893 14.82 -50.51 17.71
C THR A 893 14.10 -49.83 16.56
N GLY A 894 14.70 -48.76 16.05
CA GLY A 894 14.27 -48.07 14.83
C GLY A 894 15.43 -47.88 13.87
N ARG A 895 15.13 -47.45 12.65
CA ARG A 895 16.15 -47.15 11.63
C ARG A 895 15.74 -45.94 10.82
N SER A 896 16.66 -45.00 10.59
CA SER A 896 16.40 -43.85 9.74
C SER A 896 16.43 -44.24 8.25
N PRO A 897 15.55 -43.64 7.41
CA PRO A 897 15.61 -43.80 5.96
C PRO A 897 16.91 -43.24 5.34
N GLY A 898 17.13 -43.55 4.06
CA GLY A 898 18.27 -43.06 3.27
C GLY A 898 19.56 -43.87 3.42
N LYS A 899 20.70 -43.26 3.05
CA LYS A 899 22.06 -43.86 3.12
C LYS A 899 23.00 -43.18 4.12
N MET A 900 22.62 -42.04 4.67
CA MET A 900 23.42 -41.27 5.61
C MET A 900 23.52 -42.01 6.96
N ARG A 901 24.66 -41.88 7.65
CA ARG A 901 24.97 -42.55 8.93
C ARG A 901 25.55 -41.62 10.00
N GLN A 902 25.84 -40.37 9.65
CA GLN A 902 26.53 -39.42 10.51
C GLN A 902 25.56 -38.32 10.92
N LEU A 903 25.58 -37.97 12.21
CA LEU A 903 24.77 -36.93 12.81
C LEU A 903 25.60 -35.64 12.90
N ASN A 904 25.36 -34.71 11.99
CA ASN A 904 26.07 -33.45 11.77
C ASN A 904 25.24 -32.27 12.29
N ILE A 905 25.11 -32.15 13.60
CA ILE A 905 24.38 -31.06 14.26
C ILE A 905 25.35 -29.96 14.69
N ASN A 906 25.00 -28.71 14.43
CA ASN A 906 25.62 -27.55 15.08
C ASN A 906 24.69 -27.00 16.18
N GLY A 907 25.27 -26.52 17.28
CA GLY A 907 24.52 -25.96 18.41
C GLY A 907 24.52 -26.83 19.67
N ASP A 908 23.98 -26.23 20.72
CA ASP A 908 24.11 -26.64 22.12
C ASP A 908 23.27 -27.88 22.46
N LEU A 909 23.59 -28.48 23.60
CA LEU A 909 22.76 -29.51 24.23
C LEU A 909 21.82 -28.86 25.24
N TYR A 910 20.54 -29.22 25.19
CA TYR A 910 19.52 -28.73 26.11
C TYR A 910 18.95 -29.89 26.93
N ILE A 911 18.81 -29.69 28.25
CA ILE A 911 18.30 -30.71 29.20
C ILE A 911 17.12 -30.16 30.01
N GLY A 912 16.07 -30.98 30.12
CA GLY A 912 14.83 -30.71 30.86
C GLY A 912 13.88 -29.68 30.24
N GLY A 913 14.31 -28.97 29.19
CA GLY A 913 13.54 -27.97 28.46
C GLY A 913 14.45 -27.14 27.56
N MET A 914 13.93 -26.08 26.96
CA MET A 914 14.70 -25.01 26.30
C MET A 914 13.84 -23.75 26.17
N LYS A 915 14.42 -22.64 25.68
CA LYS A 915 13.63 -21.51 25.17
C LYS A 915 12.90 -21.96 23.89
N GLU A 916 11.70 -21.42 23.62
CA GLU A 916 10.98 -21.62 22.33
C GLU A 916 10.75 -23.11 21.94
N ILE A 917 10.41 -23.98 22.91
CA ILE A 917 10.37 -25.46 22.74
C ILE A 917 9.57 -25.93 21.51
N ALA A 918 8.39 -25.35 21.28
CA ALA A 918 7.54 -25.71 20.14
C ALA A 918 8.17 -25.34 18.79
N LEU A 919 8.88 -24.20 18.68
CA LEU A 919 9.63 -23.84 17.47
C LEU A 919 10.74 -24.86 17.18
N HIS A 920 11.61 -25.08 18.17
CA HIS A 920 12.82 -25.88 17.97
C HIS A 920 12.51 -27.35 17.74
N THR A 921 11.41 -27.87 18.31
CA THR A 921 10.98 -29.27 18.14
C THR A 921 9.93 -29.49 17.06
N ASN A 922 9.60 -28.49 16.24
CA ASN A 922 8.53 -28.54 15.25
C ASN A 922 7.20 -29.06 15.86
N ARG A 923 6.84 -28.50 17.02
CA ARG A 923 5.65 -28.83 17.84
C ARG A 923 5.57 -30.27 18.34
N GLN A 924 6.66 -31.03 18.29
CA GLN A 924 6.72 -32.35 18.94
C GLN A 924 6.56 -32.24 20.46
N TYR A 925 7.03 -31.14 21.07
CA TYR A 925 6.87 -30.86 22.50
C TYR A 925 6.42 -29.41 22.74
N MET A 926 5.42 -29.23 23.60
CA MET A 926 4.87 -27.92 23.97
C MET A 926 5.40 -27.38 25.33
N ARG A 927 6.17 -28.19 26.06
CA ARG A 927 6.72 -27.85 27.39
C ARG A 927 7.99 -28.65 27.71
N GLY A 928 8.77 -28.16 28.67
CA GLY A 928 9.86 -28.92 29.28
C GLY A 928 9.34 -30.02 30.20
N LEU A 929 10.26 -30.80 30.75
CA LEU A 929 9.98 -31.76 31.82
C LEU A 929 9.39 -31.06 33.05
N VAL A 930 8.33 -31.66 33.61
CA VAL A 930 7.84 -31.39 34.97
C VAL A 930 8.23 -32.58 35.83
N GLY A 931 9.38 -32.49 36.51
CA GLY A 931 10.04 -33.66 37.07
C GLY A 931 11.51 -33.44 37.36
N CYS A 932 12.31 -34.51 37.39
CA CYS A 932 13.74 -34.45 37.69
C CYS A 932 14.56 -35.40 36.82
N ILE A 933 15.85 -35.09 36.62
CA ILE A 933 16.81 -35.91 35.86
C ILE A 933 18.03 -36.16 36.75
N SER A 934 18.61 -37.37 36.73
CA SER A 934 19.86 -37.70 37.43
C SER A 934 20.68 -38.74 36.67
N HIS A 935 21.92 -38.97 37.12
CA HIS A 935 22.81 -40.03 36.60
C HIS A 935 22.98 -39.98 35.07
N PHE A 936 23.23 -38.80 34.51
CA PHE A 936 23.35 -38.63 33.06
C PHE A 936 24.77 -38.98 32.59
N THR A 937 24.89 -40.04 31.79
CA THR A 937 26.16 -40.51 31.20
C THR A 937 26.09 -40.42 29.69
N LEU A 938 27.11 -39.80 29.11
CA LEU A 938 27.39 -39.74 27.68
C LEU A 938 28.50 -40.71 27.31
N ALA A 939 28.46 -41.24 26.09
CA ALA A 939 29.34 -42.34 25.67
C ALA A 939 29.23 -43.54 26.65
N THR A 940 30.29 -44.32 26.86
CA THR A 940 30.29 -45.48 27.78
C THR A 940 30.96 -45.18 29.13
N ASP A 941 31.50 -43.97 29.26
CA ASP A 941 32.63 -43.65 30.14
C ASP A 941 32.63 -42.20 30.65
N TYR A 942 31.73 -41.33 30.18
CA TYR A 942 31.69 -39.91 30.57
C TYR A 942 30.42 -39.57 31.35
N HIS A 943 30.54 -39.44 32.66
CA HIS A 943 29.46 -38.95 33.51
C HIS A 943 29.39 -37.42 33.43
N LEU A 944 28.21 -36.85 33.14
CA LEU A 944 27.98 -35.41 33.08
C LEU A 944 27.43 -34.93 34.43
N SER A 945 28.03 -33.89 35.02
CA SER A 945 27.39 -33.18 36.12
C SER A 945 26.32 -32.24 35.55
N LEU A 946 25.06 -32.45 35.95
CA LEU A 946 23.96 -31.70 35.35
C LEU A 946 23.98 -30.20 35.69
N VAL A 947 24.58 -29.81 36.82
CA VAL A 947 24.67 -28.38 37.20
C VAL A 947 26.07 -27.84 36.94
N ASP A 948 27.12 -28.57 37.30
CA ASP A 948 28.48 -28.04 37.28
C ASP A 948 29.07 -27.93 35.86
N ASP A 949 28.63 -28.78 34.91
CA ASP A 949 29.04 -28.71 33.51
C ASP A 949 28.15 -27.76 32.66
N ALA A 950 27.10 -27.17 33.24
CA ALA A 950 26.13 -26.35 32.51
C ALA A 950 26.64 -24.91 32.28
N ALA A 951 26.37 -24.36 31.10
CA ALA A 951 26.77 -23.00 30.71
C ALA A 951 25.77 -21.92 31.17
N ASP A 952 24.46 -22.23 31.13
CA ASP A 952 23.37 -21.38 31.65
C ASP A 952 22.18 -22.26 32.06
N GLY A 953 21.24 -21.67 32.81
CA GLY A 953 19.97 -22.29 33.15
C GLY A 953 18.93 -21.28 33.66
N LYS A 954 17.66 -21.68 33.60
CA LYS A 954 16.55 -20.85 34.09
C LYS A 954 15.61 -21.67 34.96
N ASN A 955 15.12 -21.06 36.04
CA ASN A 955 14.09 -21.61 36.93
C ASN A 955 14.41 -23.02 37.46
N ILE A 956 15.68 -23.30 37.81
CA ILE A 956 16.15 -24.62 38.25
C ILE A 956 16.01 -24.75 39.78
N ASN A 957 15.30 -25.78 40.23
CA ASN A 957 15.07 -26.07 41.64
C ASN A 957 15.80 -27.36 42.07
N THR A 958 15.93 -27.60 43.38
CA THR A 958 16.44 -28.88 43.91
C THR A 958 15.33 -29.93 43.94
N CYS A 959 15.61 -31.12 43.40
CA CYS A 959 14.65 -32.22 43.45
C CYS A 959 14.60 -32.86 44.84
N THR A 960 13.51 -32.66 45.59
CA THR A 960 13.25 -33.44 46.81
C THR A 960 12.95 -34.90 46.44
N ASN A 961 13.35 -35.84 47.32
CA ASN A 961 13.17 -37.28 47.11
C ASN A 961 11.71 -37.68 46.87
#